data_AF-A0A2H1K3J4-F1
#
_entry.id   AF-A0A2H1K3J4-F1
#
_cell.length_a   1.000
_cell.length_b   1.000
_cell.length_c   1.000
_cell.angle_alpha   90.00
_cell.angle_beta   90.00
_cell.angle_gamma   90.00
#
_symmetry.space_group_name_H-M   'P 1'
#
loop_
_entity.id
_entity.type
_entity.pdbx_description
1 polymer ?
#
loop_
_entity_poly.entity_id
_entity_poly.type
_entity_poly.pdbx_seq_one_letter_code
_entity_poly.pdbx_strand_id
1 'polypeptide(L)'
;MKLRTKTWLAVTAATGLALGGFSPALAAGNAGPTEHTDMGVTSDAVMDHLQKISDISTSHSDEGFRALGTPGYEESVEYVEETLEATGAFDVERQAFEVGDQTFGEVAVSVDGEDLEVTPASYTEGTEEPLTDLSVALPVDDDFSDLAGGQLGCEASDFDDSAEGALVLVARGSCAFGEKTQAATDAGAAAVILYNNDTSAPDEALNATLGERVENGAPTVGVSYNEGNDLLTKIEGAAEGEPLLADFTLETEYTTSTTWNVIAETKAGDHDNVQMFGAHLDGVAVGPGANDNGSGSAALLASAEALAKQPTEADNAIRFGWWAAEEVGLVGSTHYVESLSESEASKVKSYMNFDMIGSDNYIVGTLDSDGSDVPIPDGVNVPEGSAELEKVFTDYFDTKDQPNVGTDFSGRSDYQAFIDNGIPSSGLFSGADGTKTQEEADMFGGTVGDKHDTNYHQPTDTIENVSQESLDIFSPAIAYAVHTLAYDLRDAPAPTDPPSTPPTDPPTETPTETPTDDPTDAPVERSLSIDPTTIDQADFIGAKGVQVAAAGCTPDTTATMTVEPQNGTIETFEQTATADADSVARFGVRGLDESKAATYVGTYEVTVDCDGGEPLSGSFEVLAADSDGPGAGDGGGDLPRTGNEALPLVISAGALMVLGVIMTMGARRRKA
;
A
#
# COMPACT_ATOMS: atom_id res chain seq x y z
N MET A 1 -38.49 -55.89 37.34
CA MET A 1 -39.12 -57.13 37.85
C MET A 1 -38.04 -58.20 38.02
N LYS A 2 -37.79 -58.69 39.25
CA LYS A 2 -36.89 -59.81 39.68
C LYS A 2 -35.63 -60.13 38.82
N LEU A 3 -34.42 -59.69 39.22
CA LEU A 3 -33.47 -60.37 40.16
C LEU A 3 -33.06 -61.83 39.84
N ARG A 4 -31.76 -62.03 39.54
CA ARG A 4 -30.80 -62.94 40.23
C ARG A 4 -29.46 -63.00 39.47
N THR A 5 -28.38 -62.30 39.87
CA THR A 5 -27.36 -62.70 40.87
C THR A 5 -26.91 -64.18 40.90
N LYS A 6 -25.59 -64.38 40.75
CA LYS A 6 -24.82 -65.43 41.43
C LYS A 6 -23.46 -64.88 41.90
N THR A 7 -23.30 -64.84 43.21
CA THR A 7 -22.09 -64.48 43.97
C THR A 7 -21.24 -65.72 44.26
N TRP A 8 -19.91 -65.60 44.31
CA TRP A 8 -19.03 -66.30 45.27
C TRP A 8 -17.79 -65.39 45.48
N LEU A 9 -17.69 -64.65 46.57
CA LEU A 9 -17.18 -64.98 47.91
C LEU A 9 -15.65 -64.84 48.04
N ALA A 10 -15.21 -64.02 49.00
CA ALA A 10 -13.83 -63.58 49.17
C ALA A 10 -13.00 -64.46 50.11
N VAL A 11 -11.67 -64.32 50.03
CA VAL A 11 -10.74 -64.66 51.11
C VAL A 11 -9.89 -63.42 51.41
N THR A 12 -9.97 -62.94 52.65
CA THR A 12 -9.20 -61.80 53.16
C THR A 12 -7.91 -62.29 53.77
N ALA A 13 -6.78 -61.69 53.40
CA ALA A 13 -5.52 -61.76 54.15
C ALA A 13 -4.95 -60.36 54.27
N ALA A 14 -4.61 -59.94 55.48
CA ALA A 14 -4.26 -58.56 55.80
C ALA A 14 -2.81 -58.42 56.25
N THR A 15 -2.32 -57.18 56.16
CA THR A 15 -1.10 -56.63 56.80
C THR A 15 0.24 -56.95 56.15
N GLY A 16 0.88 -55.90 55.64
CA GLY A 16 2.24 -55.89 55.10
C GLY A 16 2.64 -54.45 54.77
N LEU A 17 2.86 -53.62 55.80
CA LEU A 17 3.29 -52.23 55.62
C LEU A 17 4.71 -52.20 55.04
N ALA A 18 4.87 -51.67 53.84
CA ALA A 18 6.17 -51.35 53.26
C ALA A 18 6.12 -49.92 52.71
N LEU A 19 6.77 -49.00 53.42
CA LEU A 19 7.04 -47.64 52.97
C LEU A 19 8.17 -47.66 51.92
N GLY A 20 8.10 -46.76 50.95
CA GLY A 20 9.20 -46.48 50.01
C GLY A 20 8.81 -46.74 48.56
N GLY A 21 8.81 -45.68 47.74
CA GLY A 21 8.40 -45.77 46.33
C GLY A 21 7.43 -44.69 45.86
N PHE A 22 7.37 -43.51 46.51
CA PHE A 22 7.00 -42.32 45.76
C PHE A 22 8.12 -42.09 44.73
N SER A 23 7.84 -42.38 43.47
CA SER A 23 8.61 -41.76 42.38
C SER A 23 8.43 -40.26 42.54
N PRO A 24 9.51 -39.46 42.72
CA PRO A 24 9.37 -38.06 42.45
C PRO A 24 9.14 -37.93 40.95
N ALA A 25 7.93 -37.54 40.57
CA ALA A 25 7.80 -36.69 39.40
C ALA A 25 8.56 -35.41 39.76
N LEU A 26 9.87 -35.41 39.49
CA LEU A 26 10.66 -34.20 39.48
C LEU A 26 10.02 -33.31 38.43
N ALA A 27 9.58 -32.13 38.84
CA ALA A 27 9.12 -31.11 37.93
C ALA A 27 10.19 -30.92 36.86
N ALA A 28 9.82 -31.12 35.59
CA ALA A 28 10.38 -30.27 34.56
C ALA A 28 10.01 -28.85 34.97
N GLY A 29 11.00 -27.97 35.11
CA GLY A 29 10.73 -26.62 35.55
C GLY A 29 9.93 -25.89 34.48
N ASN A 30 8.89 -25.15 34.88
CA ASN A 30 8.49 -23.93 34.17
C ASN A 30 9.62 -22.91 34.34
N ALA A 31 10.73 -23.14 33.63
CA ALA A 31 11.53 -22.02 33.15
C ALA A 31 10.87 -21.61 31.83
N GLY A 32 10.56 -20.32 31.67
CA GLY A 32 10.12 -19.78 30.39
C GLY A 32 11.20 -19.94 29.30
N PRO A 33 10.88 -19.58 28.05
CA PRO A 33 11.87 -19.61 26.97
C PRO A 33 13.12 -18.79 27.34
N THR A 34 14.29 -19.27 26.92
CA THR A 34 15.59 -18.63 27.19
C THR A 34 16.32 -18.20 25.93
N GLU A 35 15.78 -18.52 24.76
CA GLU A 35 16.23 -18.14 23.43
C GLU A 35 15.01 -18.08 22.50
N HIS A 36 15.06 -17.26 21.45
CA HIS A 36 14.01 -17.22 20.43
C HIS A 36 14.10 -18.47 19.54
N THR A 37 12.96 -18.99 19.08
CA THR A 37 12.91 -20.24 18.31
C THR A 37 11.86 -20.16 17.20
N ASP A 38 12.03 -20.95 16.14
CA ASP A 38 11.03 -21.23 15.11
C ASP A 38 9.84 -22.09 15.61
N MET A 39 9.75 -22.33 16.92
CA MET A 39 8.77 -23.22 17.58
C MET A 39 8.71 -24.66 17.03
N GLY A 40 9.66 -25.06 16.18
CA GLY A 40 9.62 -26.31 15.43
C GLY A 40 8.61 -26.33 14.28
N VAL A 41 8.18 -25.17 13.78
CA VAL A 41 7.34 -25.08 12.57
C VAL A 41 8.17 -25.46 11.35
N THR A 42 7.64 -26.38 10.55
CA THR A 42 8.27 -26.87 9.32
C THR A 42 7.32 -26.66 8.14
N SER A 43 7.88 -26.59 6.93
CA SER A 43 7.10 -26.57 5.68
C SER A 43 6.09 -27.73 5.59
N ASP A 44 6.41 -28.94 6.08
CA ASP A 44 5.46 -30.07 6.20
C ASP A 44 4.17 -29.69 6.97
N ALA A 45 4.28 -28.89 8.05
CA ALA A 45 3.13 -28.48 8.86
C ALA A 45 2.30 -27.39 8.16
N VAL A 46 2.98 -26.51 7.42
CA VAL A 46 2.32 -25.53 6.54
C VAL A 46 1.59 -26.24 5.39
N MET A 47 2.21 -27.24 4.76
CA MET A 47 1.61 -28.05 3.70
C MET A 47 0.38 -28.83 4.17
N ASP A 48 0.33 -29.33 5.41
CA ASP A 48 -0.86 -29.98 5.98
C ASP A 48 -2.06 -29.00 6.05
N HIS A 49 -1.85 -27.74 6.41
CA HIS A 49 -2.89 -26.69 6.40
C HIS A 49 -3.21 -26.20 4.97
N LEU A 50 -2.19 -25.97 4.14
CA LEU A 50 -2.36 -25.54 2.75
C LEU A 50 -3.14 -26.58 1.92
N GLN A 51 -2.91 -27.88 2.15
CA GLN A 51 -3.72 -28.94 1.54
C GLN A 51 -5.18 -28.86 1.97
N LYS A 52 -5.49 -28.44 3.21
CA LYS A 52 -6.89 -28.25 3.64
C LYS A 52 -7.53 -27.04 2.95
N ILE A 53 -6.84 -25.90 2.91
CA ILE A 53 -7.31 -24.69 2.23
C ILE A 53 -7.48 -24.93 0.72
N SER A 54 -6.57 -25.69 0.10
CA SER A 54 -6.64 -26.10 -1.32
C SER A 54 -7.73 -27.15 -1.57
N ASP A 55 -7.95 -28.11 -0.67
CA ASP A 55 -9.07 -29.08 -0.77
C ASP A 55 -10.42 -28.35 -0.76
N ILE A 56 -10.60 -27.36 0.13
CA ILE A 56 -11.81 -26.53 0.23
C ILE A 56 -11.99 -25.74 -1.07
N SER A 57 -10.97 -24.94 -1.42
CA SER A 57 -10.94 -24.12 -2.64
C SER A 57 -11.33 -24.90 -3.90
N THR A 58 -10.63 -26.02 -4.16
CA THR A 58 -10.87 -26.84 -5.35
C THR A 58 -12.20 -27.60 -5.33
N SER A 59 -12.81 -27.82 -4.15
CA SER A 59 -14.16 -28.37 -4.07
C SER A 59 -15.26 -27.39 -4.53
N HIS A 60 -14.95 -26.08 -4.50
CA HIS A 60 -15.80 -24.97 -4.96
C HIS A 60 -15.34 -24.35 -6.29
N SER A 61 -14.61 -25.09 -7.12
CA SER A 61 -14.12 -24.58 -8.41
C SER A 61 -15.23 -24.12 -9.37
N ASP A 62 -16.41 -24.74 -9.30
CA ASP A 62 -17.59 -24.36 -10.10
C ASP A 62 -18.34 -23.14 -9.51
N GLU A 63 -17.91 -22.64 -8.35
CA GLU A 63 -18.53 -21.57 -7.55
C GLU A 63 -17.58 -20.39 -7.27
N GLY A 64 -16.39 -20.35 -7.88
CA GLY A 64 -15.42 -19.26 -7.73
C GLY A 64 -14.32 -19.50 -6.68
N PHE A 65 -14.02 -20.76 -6.33
CA PHE A 65 -12.94 -21.13 -5.41
C PHE A 65 -13.10 -20.52 -4.01
N ARG A 66 -12.19 -19.63 -3.57
CA ARG A 66 -12.28 -18.87 -2.30
C ARG A 66 -12.49 -17.37 -2.52
N ALA A 67 -12.98 -16.95 -3.69
CA ALA A 67 -13.24 -15.54 -3.96
C ALA A 67 -14.29 -14.93 -3.01
N LEU A 68 -14.36 -13.61 -3.00
CA LEU A 68 -15.34 -12.84 -2.23
C LEU A 68 -16.77 -13.39 -2.41
N GLY A 69 -17.46 -13.62 -1.28
CA GLY A 69 -18.85 -14.07 -1.25
C GLY A 69 -19.08 -15.53 -1.68
N THR A 70 -18.02 -16.29 -1.96
CA THR A 70 -18.15 -17.70 -2.37
C THR A 70 -18.28 -18.66 -1.17
N PRO A 71 -18.93 -19.83 -1.32
CA PRO A 71 -18.99 -20.83 -0.27
C PRO A 71 -17.62 -21.37 0.16
N GLY A 72 -16.64 -21.43 -0.75
CA GLY A 72 -15.28 -21.88 -0.42
C GLY A 72 -14.49 -20.88 0.42
N TYR A 73 -14.83 -19.58 0.37
CA TYR A 73 -14.34 -18.62 1.36
C TYR A 73 -14.93 -18.91 2.74
N GLU A 74 -16.26 -19.06 2.84
CA GLU A 74 -16.95 -19.32 4.11
C GLU A 74 -16.49 -20.63 4.78
N GLU A 75 -16.29 -21.72 4.02
CA GLU A 75 -15.76 -22.99 4.56
C GLU A 75 -14.27 -22.86 4.97
N SER A 76 -13.50 -21.99 4.33
CA SER A 76 -12.11 -21.71 4.74
C SER A 76 -12.03 -20.90 6.03
N VAL A 77 -12.92 -19.92 6.21
CA VAL A 77 -13.11 -19.18 7.47
C VAL A 77 -13.50 -20.15 8.60
N GLU A 78 -14.48 -21.03 8.37
CA GLU A 78 -14.88 -22.09 9.33
C GLU A 78 -13.69 -23.00 9.71
N TYR A 79 -12.86 -23.39 8.73
CA TYR A 79 -11.69 -24.23 8.98
C TYR A 79 -10.63 -23.57 9.88
N VAL A 80 -10.32 -22.29 9.64
CA VAL A 80 -9.37 -21.51 10.47
C VAL A 80 -9.90 -21.37 11.90
N GLU A 81 -11.18 -21.01 12.05
CA GLU A 81 -11.84 -20.85 13.35
C GLU A 81 -11.85 -22.15 14.16
N GLU A 82 -12.36 -23.26 13.59
CA GLU A 82 -12.44 -24.55 14.28
C GLU A 82 -11.04 -25.04 14.72
N THR A 83 -10.01 -24.79 13.90
CA THR A 83 -8.62 -25.12 14.22
C THR A 83 -8.12 -24.31 15.42
N LEU A 84 -8.31 -22.99 15.43
CA LEU A 84 -7.83 -22.11 16.50
C LEU A 84 -8.62 -22.31 17.80
N GLU A 85 -9.94 -22.45 17.73
CA GLU A 85 -10.79 -22.77 18.90
C GLU A 85 -10.38 -24.09 19.55
N ALA A 86 -10.03 -25.12 18.75
CA ALA A 86 -9.62 -26.43 19.25
C ALA A 86 -8.33 -26.39 20.08
N THR A 87 -7.45 -25.38 19.88
CA THR A 87 -6.28 -25.15 20.75
C THR A 87 -6.68 -24.70 22.16
N GLY A 88 -7.81 -23.98 22.27
CA GLY A 88 -8.26 -23.29 23.48
C GLY A 88 -7.44 -22.06 23.89
N ALA A 89 -6.34 -21.75 23.20
CA ALA A 89 -5.38 -20.69 23.54
C ALA A 89 -5.82 -19.27 23.11
N PHE A 90 -6.68 -19.19 22.10
CA PHE A 90 -7.13 -17.93 21.49
C PHE A 90 -8.55 -17.57 21.87
N ASP A 91 -8.86 -16.29 22.02
CA ASP A 91 -10.20 -15.75 21.81
C ASP A 91 -10.32 -15.43 20.32
N VAL A 92 -11.27 -16.09 19.64
CA VAL A 92 -11.47 -16.05 18.19
C VAL A 92 -12.76 -15.28 17.87
N GLU A 93 -12.69 -14.37 16.91
CA GLU A 93 -13.80 -13.54 16.45
C GLU A 93 -13.94 -13.61 14.92
N ARG A 94 -15.16 -13.87 14.47
CA ARG A 94 -15.57 -13.69 13.07
C ARG A 94 -16.10 -12.26 12.88
N GLN A 95 -15.29 -11.37 12.34
CA GLN A 95 -15.69 -9.99 12.10
C GLN A 95 -16.44 -9.89 10.76
N ALA A 96 -17.76 -9.77 10.83
CA ALA A 96 -18.63 -9.68 9.64
C ALA A 96 -18.75 -8.25 9.10
N PHE A 97 -18.61 -8.09 7.78
CA PHE A 97 -18.80 -6.82 7.08
C PHE A 97 -19.37 -7.03 5.67
N GLU A 98 -19.80 -5.94 5.03
CA GLU A 98 -20.33 -5.94 3.67
C GLU A 98 -19.29 -5.34 2.73
N VAL A 99 -19.04 -5.99 1.59
CA VAL A 99 -18.14 -5.51 0.54
C VAL A 99 -18.96 -5.23 -0.71
N GLY A 100 -18.79 -4.05 -1.29
CA GLY A 100 -19.30 -3.75 -2.62
C GLY A 100 -18.41 -4.44 -3.66
N ASP A 101 -19.03 -5.21 -4.55
CA ASP A 101 -18.33 -5.90 -5.64
C ASP A 101 -18.88 -5.40 -6.98
N GLN A 102 -18.05 -5.49 -8.02
CA GLN A 102 -18.35 -4.95 -9.35
C GLN A 102 -17.97 -5.98 -10.41
N THR A 103 -18.95 -6.38 -11.21
CA THR A 103 -18.75 -7.32 -12.32
C THR A 103 -19.10 -6.65 -13.66
N PHE A 104 -18.34 -7.00 -14.70
CA PHE A 104 -18.51 -6.47 -16.04
C PHE A 104 -19.11 -7.51 -16.98
N GLY A 105 -20.08 -7.09 -17.79
CA GLY A 105 -20.76 -7.90 -18.82
C GLY A 105 -20.14 -7.69 -20.20
N GLU A 106 -20.95 -7.28 -21.18
CA GLU A 106 -20.44 -6.85 -22.48
C GLU A 106 -19.61 -5.55 -22.36
N VAL A 107 -18.36 -5.62 -22.82
CA VAL A 107 -17.43 -4.48 -22.94
C VAL A 107 -17.03 -4.38 -24.41
N ALA A 108 -17.39 -3.28 -25.07
CA ALA A 108 -17.07 -3.05 -26.47
C ALA A 108 -16.94 -1.55 -26.76
N VAL A 109 -15.78 -1.15 -27.28
CA VAL A 109 -15.52 0.23 -27.71
C VAL A 109 -14.91 0.20 -29.10
N SER A 110 -15.40 1.04 -30.00
CA SER A 110 -14.82 1.23 -31.33
C SER A 110 -14.77 2.70 -31.71
N VAL A 111 -13.77 3.10 -32.50
CA VAL A 111 -13.60 4.47 -33.00
C VAL A 111 -13.42 4.42 -34.52
N ASP A 112 -14.21 5.19 -35.26
CA ASP A 112 -14.36 5.15 -36.73
C ASP A 112 -14.62 3.73 -37.31
N GLY A 113 -15.15 2.83 -36.49
CA GLY A 113 -15.41 1.42 -36.82
C GLY A 113 -14.20 0.49 -36.71
N GLU A 114 -13.13 0.92 -36.01
CA GLU A 114 -12.02 0.08 -35.56
C GLU A 114 -12.25 -0.28 -34.08
N ASP A 115 -12.37 -1.57 -33.76
CA ASP A 115 -12.53 -2.07 -32.39
C ASP A 115 -11.24 -1.84 -31.58
N LEU A 116 -11.36 -1.38 -30.33
CA LEU A 116 -10.25 -1.13 -29.41
C LEU A 116 -10.08 -2.27 -28.41
N GLU A 117 -8.84 -2.58 -28.00
CA GLU A 117 -8.56 -3.40 -26.82
C GLU A 117 -8.61 -2.52 -25.57
N VAL A 118 -9.58 -2.78 -24.68
CA VAL A 118 -9.90 -1.91 -23.53
C VAL A 118 -10.05 -2.73 -22.24
N THR A 119 -9.70 -2.12 -21.11
CA THR A 119 -9.98 -2.65 -19.76
C THR A 119 -10.98 -1.74 -19.04
N PRO A 120 -12.11 -2.24 -18.50
CA PRO A 120 -12.99 -1.43 -17.63
C PRO A 120 -12.25 -0.89 -16.41
N ALA A 121 -12.51 0.36 -16.01
CA ALA A 121 -11.97 0.90 -14.77
C ALA A 121 -12.77 0.40 -13.56
N SER A 122 -12.09 -0.09 -12.52
CA SER A 122 -12.76 -0.46 -11.26
C SER A 122 -13.50 0.74 -10.67
N TYR A 123 -14.70 0.48 -10.15
CA TYR A 123 -15.70 1.46 -9.67
C TYR A 123 -16.35 2.37 -10.73
N THR A 124 -16.18 2.10 -12.03
CA THR A 124 -16.89 2.85 -13.09
C THR A 124 -18.36 2.44 -13.30
N GLU A 125 -19.24 3.39 -13.65
CA GLU A 125 -20.62 3.06 -14.03
C GLU A 125 -20.70 2.32 -15.38
N GLY A 126 -21.83 1.66 -15.62
CA GLY A 126 -22.15 1.06 -16.92
C GLY A 126 -23.00 1.98 -17.81
N THR A 127 -23.01 1.72 -19.10
CA THR A 127 -23.97 2.33 -20.05
C THR A 127 -25.38 1.79 -19.81
N GLU A 128 -26.40 2.67 -19.68
CA GLU A 128 -27.82 2.23 -19.58
C GLU A 128 -28.29 1.46 -20.83
N GLU A 129 -27.82 1.87 -22.00
CA GLU A 129 -27.98 1.27 -23.33
C GLU A 129 -26.71 1.61 -24.15
N PRO A 130 -26.33 0.81 -25.16
CA PRO A 130 -25.18 1.10 -26.04
C PRO A 130 -25.18 2.54 -26.58
N LEU A 131 -24.07 3.25 -26.37
CA LEU A 131 -23.84 4.58 -26.90
C LEU A 131 -23.28 4.48 -28.32
N THR A 132 -23.75 5.33 -29.24
CA THR A 132 -23.37 5.27 -30.66
C THR A 132 -23.22 6.65 -31.28
N ASP A 133 -22.37 6.78 -32.30
CA ASP A 133 -22.07 8.05 -32.99
C ASP A 133 -21.57 9.16 -32.02
N LEU A 134 -20.88 8.82 -30.93
CA LEU A 134 -20.29 9.79 -30.00
C LEU A 134 -19.14 10.52 -30.69
N SER A 135 -19.09 11.86 -30.66
CA SER A 135 -17.88 12.57 -31.06
C SER A 135 -16.74 12.29 -30.09
N VAL A 136 -15.53 12.06 -30.58
CA VAL A 136 -14.33 11.97 -29.72
C VAL A 136 -13.75 13.36 -29.50
N ALA A 137 -13.54 13.72 -28.23
CA ALA A 137 -12.97 14.99 -27.78
C ALA A 137 -11.72 14.78 -26.91
N LEU A 138 -10.94 15.84 -26.76
CA LEU A 138 -9.80 15.93 -25.85
C LEU A 138 -10.11 16.98 -24.78
N PRO A 139 -9.47 16.94 -23.60
CA PRO A 139 -9.27 18.13 -22.81
C PRO A 139 -8.60 19.23 -23.66
N VAL A 140 -8.92 20.48 -23.36
CA VAL A 140 -8.58 21.67 -24.15
C VAL A 140 -7.66 22.64 -23.41
N ASP A 141 -7.14 22.24 -22.24
CA ASP A 141 -6.40 23.11 -21.32
C ASP A 141 -5.30 23.91 -22.05
N ASP A 142 -5.49 25.24 -22.07
CA ASP A 142 -4.60 26.20 -22.69
C ASP A 142 -3.58 26.81 -21.72
N ASP A 143 -3.60 26.41 -20.44
CA ASP A 143 -2.56 26.72 -19.45
C ASP A 143 -1.50 25.59 -19.37
N PHE A 144 -0.27 25.92 -19.77
CA PHE A 144 0.91 25.04 -19.79
C PHE A 144 1.44 24.62 -18.38
N SER A 145 0.55 24.43 -17.41
CA SER A 145 0.80 24.01 -16.03
C SER A 145 0.81 22.49 -15.85
N ASP A 146 0.08 21.73 -16.69
CA ASP A 146 -0.14 20.29 -16.52
C ASP A 146 1.06 19.40 -16.94
N LEU A 147 2.07 20.00 -17.58
CA LEU A 147 3.32 19.38 -18.03
C LEU A 147 3.20 18.20 -19.03
N ALA A 148 1.99 17.81 -19.42
CA ALA A 148 1.72 16.69 -20.33
C ALA A 148 1.09 17.12 -21.67
N GLY A 149 0.75 18.39 -21.84
CA GLY A 149 0.28 18.94 -23.12
C GLY A 149 -1.23 19.21 -23.18
N GLY A 150 -1.85 19.53 -22.04
CA GLY A 150 -3.26 19.90 -21.94
C GLY A 150 -4.20 18.69 -22.09
N GLN A 151 -3.77 17.51 -21.65
CA GLN A 151 -4.45 16.22 -21.88
C GLN A 151 -4.79 15.49 -20.57
N LEU A 152 -4.47 16.08 -19.41
CA LEU A 152 -4.70 15.41 -18.13
C LEU A 152 -6.16 15.43 -17.65
N GLY A 153 -6.96 16.44 -18.00
CA GLY A 153 -8.40 16.48 -17.63
C GLY A 153 -8.65 16.30 -16.12
N CYS A 154 -7.86 16.96 -15.29
CA CYS A 154 -7.94 16.87 -13.82
C CYS A 154 -9.09 17.70 -13.24
N GLU A 155 -9.49 18.79 -13.90
CA GLU A 155 -10.62 19.62 -13.51
C GLU A 155 -11.67 19.69 -14.62
N ALA A 156 -12.94 19.92 -14.26
CA ALA A 156 -14.02 20.12 -15.24
C ALA A 156 -13.78 21.35 -16.14
N SER A 157 -12.92 22.29 -15.70
CA SER A 157 -12.46 23.45 -16.49
C SER A 157 -11.56 23.07 -17.67
N ASP A 158 -10.94 21.89 -17.63
CA ASP A 158 -10.01 21.41 -18.67
C ASP A 158 -10.77 20.96 -19.93
N PHE A 159 -12.11 21.01 -19.92
CA PHE A 159 -12.99 20.63 -21.02
C PHE A 159 -13.83 21.85 -21.45
N ASP A 160 -13.99 22.05 -22.76
CA ASP A 160 -14.96 23.01 -23.30
C ASP A 160 -16.29 22.34 -23.69
N ASP A 161 -17.18 23.14 -24.30
CA ASP A 161 -18.48 22.70 -24.83
C ASP A 161 -18.39 21.49 -25.80
N SER A 162 -17.20 21.07 -26.26
CA SER A 162 -17.04 19.86 -27.09
C SER A 162 -17.09 18.54 -26.31
N ALA A 163 -16.96 18.58 -24.97
CA ALA A 163 -17.10 17.40 -24.12
C ALA A 163 -18.58 17.00 -23.87
N GLU A 164 -19.54 17.92 -23.99
CA GLU A 164 -20.96 17.65 -23.68
C GLU A 164 -21.54 16.57 -24.62
N GLY A 165 -21.77 15.37 -24.09
CA GLY A 165 -22.26 14.20 -24.82
C GLY A 165 -21.19 13.48 -25.66
N ALA A 166 -19.90 13.81 -25.50
CA ALA A 166 -18.78 13.22 -26.22
C ALA A 166 -18.16 12.03 -25.49
N LEU A 167 -17.36 11.23 -26.20
CA LEU A 167 -16.34 10.39 -25.59
C LEU A 167 -15.07 11.24 -25.42
N VAL A 168 -14.54 11.34 -24.21
CA VAL A 168 -13.27 12.08 -23.98
C VAL A 168 -12.09 11.12 -23.84
N LEU A 169 -10.96 11.46 -24.48
CA LEU A 169 -9.69 10.75 -24.34
C LEU A 169 -8.75 11.53 -23.42
N VAL A 170 -8.33 10.90 -22.31
CA VAL A 170 -7.61 11.56 -21.20
C VAL A 170 -6.34 10.77 -20.84
N ALA A 171 -5.23 11.46 -20.63
CA ALA A 171 -3.94 10.83 -20.34
C ALA A 171 -3.77 10.45 -18.85
N ARG A 172 -3.12 9.31 -18.57
CA ARG A 172 -2.55 9.03 -17.22
C ARG A 172 -1.49 10.09 -16.87
N GLY A 173 -1.52 10.58 -15.64
CA GLY A 173 -0.63 11.66 -15.18
C GLY A 173 -0.71 11.86 -13.68
N SER A 174 -0.60 13.12 -13.23
CA SER A 174 -0.45 13.46 -11.80
C SER A 174 -1.73 13.38 -10.96
N CYS A 175 -2.91 13.58 -11.53
CA CYS A 175 -4.20 13.45 -10.84
C CYS A 175 -4.75 12.02 -10.96
N ALA A 176 -5.57 11.60 -9.99
CA ALA A 176 -6.11 10.25 -9.89
C ALA A 176 -7.15 9.95 -10.99
N PHE A 177 -7.35 8.68 -11.32
CA PHE A 177 -8.32 8.28 -12.36
C PHE A 177 -9.78 8.62 -11.96
N GLY A 178 -10.11 8.56 -10.67
CA GLY A 178 -11.40 9.00 -10.14
C GLY A 178 -11.65 10.48 -10.37
N GLU A 179 -10.65 11.33 -10.08
CA GLU A 179 -10.71 12.78 -10.34
C GLU A 179 -10.94 13.08 -11.82
N LYS A 180 -10.18 12.42 -12.72
CA LYS A 180 -10.34 12.55 -14.18
C LYS A 180 -11.74 12.18 -14.65
N THR A 181 -12.28 11.08 -14.12
CA THR A 181 -13.62 10.60 -14.46
C THR A 181 -14.70 11.53 -13.93
N GLN A 182 -14.54 12.05 -12.70
CA GLN A 182 -15.45 13.05 -12.13
C GLN A 182 -15.41 14.36 -12.92
N ALA A 183 -14.22 14.86 -13.27
CA ALA A 183 -14.03 16.07 -14.08
C ALA A 183 -14.70 15.96 -15.46
N ALA A 184 -14.50 14.83 -16.16
CA ALA A 184 -15.17 14.54 -17.41
C ALA A 184 -16.70 14.42 -17.26
N THR A 185 -17.18 13.78 -16.19
CA THR A 185 -18.60 13.66 -15.86
C THR A 185 -19.23 15.05 -15.62
N ASP A 186 -18.55 15.92 -14.86
CA ASP A 186 -19.01 17.27 -14.54
C ASP A 186 -19.01 18.19 -15.78
N ALA A 187 -18.11 17.94 -16.73
CA ALA A 187 -18.11 18.55 -18.07
C ALA A 187 -19.19 17.99 -19.02
N GLY A 188 -19.89 16.93 -18.61
CA GLY A 188 -21.00 16.32 -19.36
C GLY A 188 -20.57 15.27 -20.39
N ALA A 189 -19.38 14.68 -20.26
CA ALA A 189 -18.95 13.58 -21.13
C ALA A 189 -19.89 12.36 -21.01
N ALA A 190 -20.11 11.69 -22.14
CA ALA A 190 -20.91 10.47 -22.23
C ALA A 190 -20.11 9.18 -21.95
N ALA A 191 -18.79 9.22 -22.15
CA ALA A 191 -17.85 8.14 -21.84
C ALA A 191 -16.41 8.68 -21.72
N VAL A 192 -15.53 7.91 -21.08
CA VAL A 192 -14.11 8.26 -20.88
C VAL A 192 -13.20 7.11 -21.34
N ILE A 193 -12.15 7.44 -22.11
CA ILE A 193 -11.00 6.56 -22.31
C ILE A 193 -9.80 7.18 -21.59
N LEU A 194 -9.24 6.45 -20.64
CA LEU A 194 -7.95 6.73 -20.00
C LEU A 194 -6.85 6.01 -20.79
N TYR A 195 -5.76 6.68 -21.17
CA TYR A 195 -4.63 6.00 -21.80
C TYR A 195 -3.35 6.05 -20.98
N ASN A 196 -2.59 4.95 -21.03
CA ASN A 196 -1.36 4.77 -20.26
C ASN A 196 -0.27 5.76 -20.70
N ASN A 197 0.60 6.14 -19.77
CA ASN A 197 1.78 6.99 -20.00
C ASN A 197 3.12 6.21 -19.93
N ASP A 198 3.06 4.91 -19.64
CA ASP A 198 4.24 4.04 -19.56
C ASP A 198 4.82 3.76 -20.95
N THR A 199 6.04 4.26 -21.19
CA THR A 199 6.77 4.05 -22.47
C THR A 199 7.70 2.84 -22.45
N SER A 200 7.88 2.20 -21.28
CA SER A 200 8.70 0.99 -21.12
C SER A 200 7.93 -0.27 -21.52
N ALA A 201 6.63 -0.30 -21.23
CA ALA A 201 5.68 -1.33 -21.63
C ALA A 201 4.50 -0.73 -22.46
N PRO A 202 4.76 -0.19 -23.66
CA PRO A 202 3.80 0.69 -24.34
C PRO A 202 2.57 -0.03 -24.92
N ASP A 203 2.61 -1.36 -25.01
CA ASP A 203 1.49 -2.22 -25.41
C ASP A 203 0.70 -2.76 -24.20
N GLU A 204 1.11 -2.47 -22.96
CA GLU A 204 0.45 -2.96 -21.75
C GLU A 204 -0.83 -2.17 -21.44
N ALA A 205 -1.92 -2.90 -21.23
CA ALA A 205 -3.25 -2.34 -20.95
C ALA A 205 -3.28 -1.57 -19.62
N LEU A 206 -4.01 -0.47 -19.58
CA LEU A 206 -4.18 0.32 -18.36
C LEU A 206 -5.29 -0.28 -17.49
N ASN A 207 -4.89 -1.00 -16.44
CA ASN A 207 -5.80 -1.40 -15.36
C ASN A 207 -6.02 -0.20 -14.42
N ALA A 208 -7.10 0.57 -14.63
CA ALA A 208 -7.41 1.75 -13.83
C ALA A 208 -8.39 1.40 -12.69
N THR A 209 -8.23 2.05 -11.54
CA THR A 209 -9.23 2.11 -10.47
C THR A 209 -9.64 3.56 -10.23
N LEU A 210 -10.93 3.84 -10.10
CA LEU A 210 -11.42 5.18 -9.77
C LEU A 210 -11.29 5.51 -8.27
N GLY A 211 -10.79 4.58 -7.45
CA GLY A 211 -10.71 4.69 -5.99
C GLY A 211 -12.07 4.42 -5.33
N GLU A 212 -13.08 5.23 -5.66
CA GLU A 212 -14.46 5.02 -5.24
C GLU A 212 -15.46 5.10 -6.41
N ARG A 213 -16.70 4.69 -6.16
CA ARG A 213 -17.78 4.74 -7.18
C ARG A 213 -18.27 6.17 -7.37
N VAL A 214 -17.99 6.72 -8.55
CA VAL A 214 -18.63 7.94 -9.05
C VAL A 214 -20.08 7.62 -9.44
N GLU A 215 -21.04 7.80 -8.52
CA GLU A 215 -22.47 7.51 -8.78
C GLU A 215 -22.99 8.32 -9.97
N ASN A 216 -23.51 7.64 -11.00
CA ASN A 216 -23.93 8.23 -12.28
C ASN A 216 -22.78 8.90 -13.09
N GLY A 217 -21.53 8.51 -12.81
CA GLY A 217 -20.36 8.92 -13.57
C GLY A 217 -20.37 8.45 -15.02
N ALA A 218 -19.56 9.08 -15.85
CA ALA A 218 -19.31 8.62 -17.21
C ALA A 218 -18.62 7.24 -17.20
N PRO A 219 -19.11 6.25 -17.97
CA PRO A 219 -18.50 4.94 -18.05
C PRO A 219 -17.08 5.05 -18.62
N THR A 220 -16.13 4.38 -17.98
CA THR A 220 -14.69 4.62 -18.14
C THR A 220 -13.93 3.34 -18.43
N VAL A 221 -13.06 3.37 -19.43
CA VAL A 221 -12.12 2.28 -19.75
C VAL A 221 -10.68 2.80 -19.85
N GLY A 222 -9.72 1.92 -19.58
CA GLY A 222 -8.29 2.11 -19.84
C GLY A 222 -7.83 1.49 -21.15
N VAL A 223 -6.84 2.09 -21.81
CA VAL A 223 -6.12 1.56 -22.98
C VAL A 223 -4.60 1.70 -22.82
N SER A 224 -3.84 0.96 -23.63
CA SER A 224 -2.37 1.03 -23.64
C SER A 224 -1.84 2.39 -24.12
N TYR A 225 -0.55 2.63 -23.90
CA TYR A 225 0.12 3.85 -24.37
C TYR A 225 0.04 3.98 -25.89
N ASN A 226 0.33 2.90 -26.62
CA ASN A 226 0.30 2.91 -28.08
C ASN A 226 -1.11 3.19 -28.63
N GLU A 227 -2.14 2.53 -28.09
CA GLU A 227 -3.53 2.71 -28.55
C GLU A 227 -4.01 4.15 -28.30
N GLY A 228 -3.72 4.70 -27.11
CA GLY A 228 -4.05 6.10 -26.78
C GLY A 228 -3.34 7.14 -27.66
N ASN A 229 -2.05 6.94 -27.95
CA ASN A 229 -1.30 7.84 -28.81
C ASN A 229 -1.72 7.73 -30.30
N ASP A 230 -2.12 6.55 -30.77
CA ASP A 230 -2.70 6.39 -32.10
C ASP A 230 -4.08 7.06 -32.20
N LEU A 231 -4.94 6.95 -31.18
CA LEU A 231 -6.19 7.72 -31.09
C LEU A 231 -5.94 9.22 -31.08
N LEU A 232 -5.05 9.72 -30.23
CA LEU A 232 -4.64 11.14 -30.19
C LEU A 232 -4.20 11.63 -31.58
N THR A 233 -3.35 10.87 -32.26
CA THR A 233 -2.88 11.19 -33.62
C THR A 233 -4.03 11.23 -34.64
N LYS A 234 -5.03 10.35 -34.52
CA LYS A 234 -6.25 10.37 -35.37
C LYS A 234 -7.10 11.61 -35.08
N ILE A 235 -7.26 12.00 -33.81
CA ILE A 235 -8.04 13.18 -33.39
C ILE A 235 -7.38 14.48 -33.89
N GLU A 236 -6.08 14.67 -33.65
CA GLU A 236 -5.33 15.84 -34.14
C GLU A 236 -5.27 15.91 -35.67
N GLY A 237 -5.34 14.75 -36.34
CA GLY A 237 -5.37 14.62 -37.80
C GLY A 237 -6.75 14.85 -38.43
N ALA A 238 -7.81 14.95 -37.63
CA ALA A 238 -9.19 15.10 -38.10
C ALA A 238 -9.41 16.45 -38.82
N ALA A 239 -10.40 16.50 -39.73
CA ALA A 239 -10.74 17.74 -40.41
C ALA A 239 -11.66 18.61 -39.54
N GLU A 240 -11.50 19.94 -39.61
CA GLU A 240 -12.33 20.89 -38.87
C GLU A 240 -13.83 20.67 -39.16
N GLY A 241 -14.57 20.16 -38.16
CA GLY A 241 -16.00 19.82 -38.28
C GLY A 241 -16.32 18.38 -38.73
N GLU A 242 -15.32 17.51 -38.85
CA GLU A 242 -15.45 16.06 -39.08
C GLU A 242 -14.65 15.31 -37.98
N PRO A 243 -15.14 15.29 -36.72
CA PRO A 243 -14.50 14.55 -35.62
C PRO A 243 -14.60 13.04 -35.85
N LEU A 244 -13.74 12.27 -35.16
CA LEU A 244 -13.90 10.81 -35.08
C LEU A 244 -15.23 10.49 -34.37
N LEU A 245 -15.85 9.37 -34.75
CA LEU A 245 -17.06 8.87 -34.11
C LEU A 245 -16.79 7.56 -33.36
N ALA A 246 -17.36 7.42 -32.17
CA ALA A 246 -17.20 6.24 -31.33
C ALA A 246 -18.54 5.58 -30.98
N ASP A 247 -18.52 4.24 -30.93
CA ASP A 247 -19.56 3.42 -30.32
C ASP A 247 -18.98 2.82 -29.03
N PHE A 248 -19.74 2.85 -27.94
CA PHE A 248 -19.29 2.47 -26.59
C PHE A 248 -20.38 1.69 -25.85
N THR A 249 -20.04 0.51 -25.34
CA THR A 249 -20.89 -0.34 -24.50
C THR A 249 -20.06 -0.85 -23.32
N LEU A 250 -20.60 -0.68 -22.11
CA LEU A 250 -20.04 -1.22 -20.88
C LEU A 250 -21.18 -1.65 -19.97
N GLU A 251 -21.44 -2.95 -19.86
CA GLU A 251 -22.36 -3.48 -18.85
C GLU A 251 -21.63 -3.60 -17.51
N THR A 252 -22.15 -2.94 -16.48
CA THR A 252 -21.62 -3.01 -15.10
C THR A 252 -22.75 -3.43 -14.15
N GLU A 253 -22.52 -4.47 -13.34
CA GLU A 253 -23.39 -4.85 -12.22
C GLU A 253 -22.63 -4.68 -10.90
N TYR A 254 -23.14 -3.80 -10.04
CA TYR A 254 -22.70 -3.67 -8.65
C TYR A 254 -23.51 -4.62 -7.76
N THR A 255 -22.81 -5.45 -7.00
CA THR A 255 -23.41 -6.32 -5.99
C THR A 255 -22.87 -5.95 -4.61
N THR A 256 -23.40 -6.61 -3.57
CA THR A 256 -22.89 -6.45 -2.21
C THR A 256 -22.89 -7.82 -1.56
N SER A 257 -21.72 -8.21 -1.04
CA SER A 257 -21.46 -9.52 -0.46
C SER A 257 -21.12 -9.35 1.02
N THR A 258 -21.83 -10.06 1.89
CA THR A 258 -21.39 -10.25 3.27
C THR A 258 -20.15 -11.14 3.26
N THR A 259 -19.10 -10.73 3.97
CA THR A 259 -17.87 -11.51 4.16
C THR A 259 -17.32 -11.33 5.58
N TRP A 260 -16.21 -12.00 5.90
CA TRP A 260 -15.71 -12.11 7.27
C TRP A 260 -14.19 -12.17 7.38
N ASN A 261 -13.59 -11.30 8.21
CA ASN A 261 -12.24 -11.54 8.70
C ASN A 261 -12.29 -12.56 9.87
N VAL A 262 -11.22 -13.33 10.06
CA VAL A 262 -10.99 -14.09 11.31
C VAL A 262 -9.91 -13.40 12.12
N ILE A 263 -10.25 -12.95 13.32
CA ILE A 263 -9.31 -12.35 14.27
C ILE A 263 -9.13 -13.31 15.45
N ALA A 264 -7.89 -13.66 15.78
CA ALA A 264 -7.59 -14.56 16.90
C ALA A 264 -6.49 -14.00 17.80
N GLU A 265 -6.84 -13.60 19.02
CA GLU A 265 -5.90 -13.06 20.01
C GLU A 265 -5.59 -14.08 21.10
N THR A 266 -4.32 -14.20 21.50
CA THR A 266 -3.91 -15.07 22.61
C THR A 266 -4.53 -14.62 23.93
N LYS A 267 -5.08 -15.56 24.70
CA LYS A 267 -5.55 -15.33 26.10
C LYS A 267 -4.43 -15.05 27.12
N ALA A 268 -3.19 -14.95 26.64
CA ALA A 268 -1.98 -14.74 27.41
C ALA A 268 -1.20 -13.57 26.77
N GLY A 269 -0.32 -12.96 27.56
CA GLY A 269 0.38 -11.74 27.18
C GLY A 269 -0.29 -10.46 27.68
N ASP A 270 0.35 -9.31 27.43
CA ASP A 270 -0.22 -8.00 27.70
C ASP A 270 -1.13 -7.52 26.55
N HIS A 271 -2.43 -7.42 26.82
CA HIS A 271 -3.45 -6.94 25.87
C HIS A 271 -3.47 -5.39 25.72
N ASP A 272 -2.60 -4.66 26.41
CA ASP A 272 -2.27 -3.26 26.11
C ASP A 272 -1.01 -3.14 25.22
N ASN A 273 -0.37 -4.28 24.88
CA ASN A 273 0.82 -4.40 24.05
C ASN A 273 0.68 -5.56 23.03
N VAL A 274 -0.17 -5.36 22.01
CA VAL A 274 -0.50 -6.37 21.00
C VAL A 274 0.49 -6.33 19.85
N GLN A 275 1.00 -7.49 19.45
CA GLN A 275 1.84 -7.69 18.26
C GLN A 275 1.02 -8.49 17.25
N MET A 276 0.78 -7.92 16.06
CA MET A 276 -0.16 -8.50 15.10
C MET A 276 0.54 -9.13 13.90
N PHE A 277 -0.05 -10.21 13.38
CA PHE A 277 0.41 -10.93 12.19
C PHE A 277 -0.79 -11.22 11.30
N GLY A 278 -0.63 -11.17 9.98
CA GLY A 278 -1.74 -11.42 9.06
C GLY A 278 -1.36 -11.91 7.68
N ALA A 279 -2.37 -12.45 7.01
CA ALA A 279 -2.37 -12.96 5.64
C ALA A 279 -3.83 -12.99 5.17
N HIS A 280 -4.13 -12.58 3.93
CA HIS A 280 -5.49 -12.78 3.42
C HIS A 280 -5.79 -14.26 3.12
N LEU A 281 -7.07 -14.61 3.21
CA LEU A 281 -7.56 -16.00 3.12
C LEU A 281 -8.37 -16.25 1.84
N ASP A 282 -8.79 -15.19 1.16
CA ASP A 282 -9.47 -15.26 -0.12
C ASP A 282 -8.48 -15.59 -1.25
N GLY A 283 -8.91 -15.37 -2.48
CA GLY A 283 -8.14 -15.59 -3.69
C GLY A 283 -9.03 -15.34 -4.91
N VAL A 284 -8.45 -14.95 -6.05
CA VAL A 284 -9.20 -14.65 -7.27
C VAL A 284 -10.10 -15.80 -7.76
N ALA A 285 -11.27 -15.46 -8.30
CA ALA A 285 -12.26 -16.42 -8.81
C ALA A 285 -11.79 -17.27 -10.03
N VAL A 286 -10.62 -16.94 -10.61
CA VAL A 286 -10.05 -17.62 -11.78
C VAL A 286 -9.22 -18.86 -11.41
N GLY A 287 -8.76 -18.98 -10.17
CA GLY A 287 -7.85 -20.06 -9.76
C GLY A 287 -7.98 -20.50 -8.29
N PRO A 288 -7.31 -21.61 -7.91
CA PRO A 288 -7.43 -22.17 -6.56
C PRO A 288 -6.78 -21.35 -5.44
N GLY A 289 -5.92 -20.37 -5.74
CA GLY A 289 -5.26 -19.51 -4.76
C GLY A 289 -4.41 -20.31 -3.75
N ALA A 290 -3.52 -21.17 -4.24
CA ALA A 290 -2.71 -22.05 -3.41
C ALA A 290 -1.47 -21.36 -2.86
N ASN A 291 -0.68 -20.70 -3.71
CA ASN A 291 0.33 -19.75 -3.25
C ASN A 291 -0.33 -18.48 -2.74
N ASP A 292 -1.37 -18.03 -3.44
CA ASP A 292 -1.94 -16.68 -3.38
C ASP A 292 -3.39 -16.68 -2.82
N ASN A 293 -3.61 -16.40 -1.54
CA ASN A 293 -2.64 -16.43 -0.44
C ASN A 293 -2.89 -17.61 0.52
N GLY A 294 -3.17 -18.78 -0.07
CA GLY A 294 -3.24 -20.03 0.69
C GLY A 294 -1.95 -20.33 1.46
N SER A 295 -0.79 -19.92 0.94
CA SER A 295 0.51 -20.23 1.53
C SER A 295 0.80 -19.41 2.80
N GLY A 296 0.59 -18.09 2.78
CA GLY A 296 0.72 -17.22 3.95
C GLY A 296 -0.32 -17.56 5.00
N SER A 297 -1.58 -17.73 4.61
CA SER A 297 -2.67 -18.17 5.48
C SER A 297 -2.37 -19.49 6.21
N ALA A 298 -1.79 -20.47 5.50
CA ALA A 298 -1.41 -21.76 6.09
C ALA A 298 -0.22 -21.65 7.05
N ALA A 299 0.79 -20.83 6.74
CA ALA A 299 1.95 -20.62 7.62
C ALA A 299 1.59 -19.84 8.88
N LEU A 300 0.67 -18.88 8.76
CA LEU A 300 0.09 -18.16 9.89
C LEU A 300 -0.63 -19.12 10.84
N LEU A 301 -1.44 -20.03 10.28
CA LEU A 301 -2.22 -21.01 11.06
C LEU A 301 -1.32 -22.04 11.75
N ALA A 302 -0.32 -22.57 11.05
CA ALA A 302 0.70 -23.45 11.62
C ALA A 302 1.48 -22.77 12.77
N SER A 303 1.78 -21.48 12.62
CA SER A 303 2.50 -20.68 13.63
C SER A 303 1.63 -20.38 14.86
N ALA A 304 0.34 -20.09 14.68
CA ALA A 304 -0.61 -19.94 15.78
C ALA A 304 -0.80 -21.26 16.56
N GLU A 305 -0.95 -22.37 15.86
CA GLU A 305 -0.96 -23.73 16.41
C GLU A 305 0.33 -24.05 17.20
N ALA A 306 1.49 -23.57 16.75
CA ALA A 306 2.77 -23.76 17.42
C ALA A 306 2.94 -22.86 18.66
N LEU A 307 2.46 -21.61 18.58
CA LEU A 307 2.42 -20.67 19.70
C LEU A 307 1.54 -21.18 20.85
N ALA A 308 0.38 -21.75 20.52
CA ALA A 308 -0.54 -22.36 21.50
C ALA A 308 0.08 -23.52 22.31
N LYS A 309 1.23 -24.05 21.88
CA LYS A 309 1.99 -25.13 22.56
C LYS A 309 3.13 -24.57 23.44
N GLN A 310 3.39 -23.26 23.43
CA GLN A 310 4.43 -22.58 24.20
C GLN A 310 3.97 -22.20 25.62
N PRO A 311 4.89 -21.77 26.53
CA PRO A 311 4.53 -21.35 27.88
C PRO A 311 3.64 -20.09 27.89
N THR A 312 2.53 -20.10 28.65
CA THR A 312 1.59 -18.97 28.74
C THR A 312 2.10 -17.78 29.56
N GLU A 313 3.41 -17.72 29.86
CA GLU A 313 4.11 -16.57 30.44
C GLU A 313 4.73 -15.75 29.29
N ALA A 314 3.88 -15.34 28.34
CA ALA A 314 4.24 -14.42 27.25
C ALA A 314 4.21 -12.98 27.76
N ASP A 315 5.05 -12.12 27.19
CA ASP A 315 5.13 -10.70 27.56
C ASP A 315 4.05 -9.90 26.83
N ASN A 316 3.82 -10.21 25.55
CA ASN A 316 2.92 -9.49 24.66
C ASN A 316 1.76 -10.38 24.23
N ALA A 317 0.56 -9.80 24.04
CA ALA A 317 -0.52 -10.53 23.38
C ALA A 317 -0.22 -10.63 21.88
N ILE A 318 -0.40 -11.82 21.30
CA ILE A 318 -0.28 -12.04 19.86
C ILE A 318 -1.67 -12.08 19.26
N ARG A 319 -1.89 -11.28 18.20
CA ARG A 319 -3.12 -11.28 17.42
C ARG A 319 -2.82 -11.75 16.00
N PHE A 320 -3.61 -12.71 15.53
CA PHE A 320 -3.58 -13.18 14.16
C PHE A 320 -4.82 -12.65 13.41
N GLY A 321 -4.64 -12.21 12.18
CA GLY A 321 -5.72 -11.79 11.28
C GLY A 321 -5.69 -12.58 9.97
N TRP A 322 -6.81 -13.21 9.62
CA TRP A 322 -7.05 -13.71 8.27
C TRP A 322 -8.05 -12.80 7.60
N TRP A 323 -7.62 -12.16 6.52
CA TRP A 323 -8.38 -11.09 5.86
C TRP A 323 -9.30 -11.64 4.77
N ALA A 324 -10.35 -10.88 4.49
CA ALA A 324 -11.23 -11.08 3.35
C ALA A 324 -11.13 -9.90 2.39
N ALA A 325 -11.44 -10.11 1.11
CA ALA A 325 -11.54 -9.05 0.12
C ALA A 325 -10.25 -8.22 -0.02
N GLU A 326 -9.09 -8.88 0.11
CA GLU A 326 -7.80 -8.29 -0.26
C GLU A 326 -7.78 -8.05 -1.77
N GLU A 327 -8.16 -9.08 -2.51
CA GLU A 327 -8.16 -9.21 -3.98
C GLU A 327 -9.04 -8.19 -4.73
N VAL A 328 -9.87 -7.45 -3.99
CA VAL A 328 -10.74 -6.37 -4.51
C VAL A 328 -10.39 -4.99 -3.94
N GLY A 329 -9.25 -4.87 -3.25
CA GLY A 329 -8.70 -3.61 -2.73
C GLY A 329 -8.57 -3.54 -1.21
N LEU A 330 -7.95 -4.55 -0.58
CA LEU A 330 -7.55 -4.53 0.85
C LEU A 330 -8.72 -4.29 1.82
N VAL A 331 -9.95 -4.68 1.46
CA VAL A 331 -11.16 -4.20 2.13
C VAL A 331 -11.28 -4.76 3.55
N GLY A 332 -10.83 -6.00 3.79
CA GLY A 332 -10.91 -6.64 5.10
C GLY A 332 -9.94 -6.07 6.14
N SER A 333 -8.67 -5.90 5.78
CA SER A 333 -7.68 -5.27 6.66
C SER A 333 -8.02 -3.79 6.91
N THR A 334 -8.43 -3.06 5.86
CA THR A 334 -8.94 -1.68 5.98
C THR A 334 -10.14 -1.61 6.94
N HIS A 335 -11.18 -2.42 6.71
CA HIS A 335 -12.36 -2.46 7.59
C HIS A 335 -12.00 -2.77 9.03
N TYR A 336 -11.07 -3.70 9.26
CA TYR A 336 -10.60 -4.02 10.61
C TYR A 336 -9.94 -2.80 11.27
N VAL A 337 -8.96 -2.15 10.62
CA VAL A 337 -8.25 -1.01 11.22
C VAL A 337 -9.19 0.17 11.47
N GLU A 338 -10.06 0.51 10.50
CA GLU A 338 -11.07 1.57 10.64
C GLU A 338 -12.11 1.28 11.74
N SER A 339 -12.37 0.01 12.04
CA SER A 339 -13.32 -0.37 13.09
C SER A 339 -12.78 -0.17 14.52
N LEU A 340 -11.46 -0.04 14.69
CA LEU A 340 -10.82 0.15 15.99
C LEU A 340 -11.05 1.57 16.51
N SER A 341 -11.37 1.72 17.80
CA SER A 341 -11.20 3.03 18.44
C SER A 341 -9.72 3.40 18.51
N GLU A 342 -9.40 4.69 18.60
CA GLU A 342 -8.04 5.19 18.89
C GLU A 342 -7.38 4.45 20.08
N SER A 343 -8.18 4.11 21.10
CA SER A 343 -7.72 3.37 22.27
C SER A 343 -7.45 1.87 22.04
N GLU A 344 -8.00 1.29 20.97
CA GLU A 344 -7.76 -0.09 20.54
C GLU A 344 -6.63 -0.15 19.51
N ALA A 345 -6.63 0.74 18.52
CA ALA A 345 -5.55 0.92 17.57
C ALA A 345 -4.21 1.15 18.29
N SER A 346 -4.18 2.04 19.29
CA SER A 346 -2.97 2.31 20.09
C SER A 346 -2.41 1.10 20.87
N LYS A 347 -3.12 -0.02 20.97
CA LYS A 347 -2.62 -1.26 21.60
C LYS A 347 -1.82 -2.12 20.62
N VAL A 348 -2.17 -2.07 19.33
CA VAL A 348 -1.43 -2.74 18.26
C VAL A 348 -0.13 -1.97 18.03
N LYS A 349 1.02 -2.60 18.27
CA LYS A 349 2.34 -1.95 18.13
C LYS A 349 3.09 -2.35 16.87
N SER A 350 2.67 -3.44 16.24
CA SER A 350 3.27 -3.97 15.04
C SER A 350 2.23 -4.72 14.22
N TYR A 351 2.45 -4.77 12.92
CA TYR A 351 1.81 -5.70 12.01
C TYR A 351 2.88 -6.41 11.15
N MET A 352 2.74 -7.73 10.99
CA MET A 352 3.62 -8.53 10.13
C MET A 352 2.80 -9.27 9.09
N ASN A 353 3.02 -8.92 7.83
CA ASN A 353 2.26 -9.43 6.70
C ASN A 353 2.97 -10.61 6.02
N PHE A 354 2.21 -11.65 5.69
CA PHE A 354 2.72 -12.79 4.92
C PHE A 354 1.82 -13.03 3.74
N ASP A 355 2.35 -12.70 2.57
CA ASP A 355 1.64 -12.81 1.32
C ASP A 355 2.54 -13.50 0.31
N MET A 356 2.00 -14.49 -0.39
CA MET A 356 2.70 -15.40 -1.30
C MET A 356 4.10 -15.80 -0.79
N ILE A 357 4.21 -16.89 -0.02
CA ILE A 357 5.49 -17.40 0.54
C ILE A 357 5.97 -18.70 -0.13
N GLY A 358 5.38 -19.07 -1.26
CA GLY A 358 5.53 -20.37 -1.91
C GLY A 358 5.77 -20.30 -3.43
N SER A 359 6.19 -19.16 -3.99
CA SER A 359 6.32 -18.97 -5.44
C SER A 359 7.30 -19.94 -6.11
N ASP A 360 7.03 -20.35 -7.35
CA ASP A 360 7.80 -21.39 -8.05
C ASP A 360 9.20 -20.93 -8.52
N ASN A 361 9.37 -19.62 -8.73
CA ASN A 361 10.62 -18.97 -9.12
C ASN A 361 11.06 -17.93 -8.05
N TYR A 362 10.75 -18.22 -6.78
CA TYR A 362 10.80 -17.32 -5.62
C TYR A 362 12.08 -16.47 -5.44
N ILE A 363 11.90 -15.25 -4.94
CA ILE A 363 12.94 -14.52 -4.18
C ILE A 363 12.77 -14.80 -2.68
N VAL A 364 13.76 -14.44 -1.86
CA VAL A 364 13.60 -14.36 -0.40
C VAL A 364 13.46 -12.90 -0.01
N GLY A 365 12.24 -12.36 -0.11
CA GLY A 365 11.94 -10.95 0.10
C GLY A 365 11.60 -10.62 1.56
N THR A 366 12.10 -9.47 2.03
CA THR A 366 11.73 -8.80 3.28
C THR A 366 11.24 -7.40 2.96
N LEU A 367 10.12 -6.95 3.54
CA LEU A 367 9.63 -5.57 3.34
C LEU A 367 10.64 -4.54 3.86
N ASP A 368 11.34 -3.88 2.93
CA ASP A 368 12.42 -2.91 3.19
C ASP A 368 11.81 -1.64 3.76
N SER A 369 12.03 -1.45 5.06
CA SER A 369 11.37 -0.44 5.87
C SER A 369 12.29 0.74 6.20
N ASP A 370 13.59 0.64 5.90
CA ASP A 370 14.55 1.76 5.99
C ASP A 370 15.08 2.24 4.62
N GLY A 371 14.65 1.60 3.53
CA GLY A 371 14.95 1.98 2.14
C GLY A 371 16.40 1.69 1.75
N SER A 372 17.00 0.64 2.32
CA SER A 372 18.43 0.35 2.19
C SER A 372 18.79 -0.49 0.97
N ASP A 373 17.88 -1.33 0.49
CA ASP A 373 17.99 -2.16 -0.72
C ASP A 373 17.14 -1.58 -1.86
N VAL A 374 15.91 -1.15 -1.57
CA VAL A 374 14.96 -0.53 -2.53
C VAL A 374 14.44 0.81 -1.98
N PRO A 375 14.35 1.89 -2.78
CA PRO A 375 13.80 3.14 -2.30
C PRO A 375 12.35 3.00 -1.85
N ILE A 376 12.00 3.61 -0.70
CA ILE A 376 10.59 3.77 -0.29
C ILE A 376 9.85 4.57 -1.39
N PRO A 377 8.71 4.09 -1.91
CA PRO A 377 7.98 4.80 -2.96
C PRO A 377 7.48 6.19 -2.52
N ASP A 378 7.40 7.12 -3.48
CA ASP A 378 6.89 8.47 -3.23
C ASP A 378 5.44 8.41 -2.69
N GLY A 379 5.17 9.18 -1.63
CA GLY A 379 3.87 9.19 -0.94
C GLY A 379 3.71 8.13 0.16
N VAL A 380 4.53 7.07 0.19
CA VAL A 380 4.41 6.00 1.19
C VAL A 380 5.08 6.40 2.51
N ASN A 381 4.28 6.50 3.58
CA ASN A 381 4.76 6.82 4.93
C ASN A 381 4.97 5.55 5.77
N VAL A 382 6.17 4.96 5.69
CA VAL A 382 6.56 3.82 6.54
C VAL A 382 6.75 4.27 8.01
N PRO A 383 5.99 3.74 9.00
CA PRO A 383 6.02 4.26 10.37
C PRO A 383 7.30 3.91 11.15
N GLU A 384 7.68 4.76 12.12
CA GLU A 384 8.82 4.53 13.03
C GLU A 384 8.66 3.20 13.80
N GLY A 385 9.68 2.33 13.74
CA GLY A 385 9.64 0.98 14.28
C GLY A 385 9.58 -0.12 13.21
N SER A 386 9.22 0.20 11.97
CA SER A 386 9.12 -0.78 10.87
C SER A 386 10.49 -1.37 10.52
N ALA A 387 11.54 -0.53 10.51
CA ALA A 387 12.92 -0.94 10.32
C ALA A 387 13.44 -1.89 11.43
N GLU A 388 12.90 -1.83 12.64
CA GLU A 388 13.17 -2.79 13.73
C GLU A 388 12.40 -4.11 13.55
N LEU A 389 11.20 -4.09 12.95
CA LEU A 389 10.43 -5.29 12.61
C LEU A 389 11.07 -6.06 11.46
N GLU A 390 11.52 -5.36 10.42
CA GLU A 390 12.31 -5.93 9.31
C GLU A 390 13.56 -6.66 9.82
N LYS A 391 14.25 -6.08 10.82
CA LYS A 391 15.43 -6.69 11.44
C LYS A 391 15.15 -8.02 12.15
N VAL A 392 13.90 -8.31 12.54
CA VAL A 392 13.52 -9.65 13.04
C VAL A 392 13.74 -10.72 11.97
N PHE A 393 13.53 -10.38 10.69
CA PHE A 393 13.73 -11.30 9.56
C PHE A 393 15.16 -11.27 9.02
N THR A 394 15.75 -10.08 8.82
CA THR A 394 17.12 -9.99 8.27
C THR A 394 18.16 -10.57 9.23
N ASP A 395 18.09 -10.29 10.55
CA ASP A 395 18.95 -10.95 11.55
C ASP A 395 18.70 -12.47 11.57
N TYR A 396 17.44 -12.92 11.43
CA TYR A 396 17.11 -14.35 11.39
C TYR A 396 17.79 -15.04 10.20
N PHE A 397 17.64 -14.50 8.98
CA PHE A 397 18.25 -15.07 7.79
C PHE A 397 19.78 -15.04 7.83
N ASP A 398 20.38 -13.97 8.38
CA ASP A 398 21.81 -13.89 8.68
C ASP A 398 22.27 -15.02 9.61
N THR A 399 21.50 -15.39 10.65
CA THR A 399 21.85 -16.54 11.51
C THR A 399 21.81 -17.90 10.80
N LYS A 400 21.18 -17.98 9.63
CA LYS A 400 21.01 -19.20 8.83
C LYS A 400 21.98 -19.26 7.63
N ASP A 401 22.84 -18.25 7.44
CA ASP A 401 23.62 -18.03 6.22
C ASP A 401 22.72 -17.97 4.95
N GLN A 402 21.49 -17.46 5.08
CA GLN A 402 20.48 -17.38 4.02
C GLN A 402 20.44 -15.95 3.43
N PRO A 403 20.73 -15.74 2.13
CA PRO A 403 20.50 -14.46 1.48
C PRO A 403 19.02 -14.07 1.50
N ASN A 404 18.77 -12.76 1.52
CA ASN A 404 17.46 -12.14 1.34
C ASN A 404 17.64 -10.84 0.54
N VAL A 405 16.55 -10.22 0.11
CA VAL A 405 16.52 -8.93 -0.60
C VAL A 405 15.37 -8.06 -0.08
N GLY A 406 15.57 -6.75 -0.03
CA GLY A 406 14.50 -5.79 0.18
C GLY A 406 13.42 -5.84 -0.90
N THR A 407 12.16 -5.77 -0.48
CA THR A 407 10.97 -5.60 -1.32
C THR A 407 10.21 -4.35 -0.91
N ASP A 408 9.63 -3.64 -1.85
CA ASP A 408 9.02 -2.33 -1.64
C ASP A 408 7.64 -2.39 -0.97
N PHE A 409 7.29 -1.31 -0.26
CA PHE A 409 5.93 -1.05 0.19
C PHE A 409 5.07 -0.54 -1.00
N SER A 410 4.78 -1.45 -1.93
CA SER A 410 4.00 -1.21 -3.16
C SER A 410 2.51 -0.90 -2.94
N GLY A 411 1.99 -1.12 -1.73
CA GLY A 411 0.57 -0.94 -1.38
C GLY A 411 -0.35 -2.03 -1.93
N ARG A 412 0.21 -3.17 -2.35
CA ARG A 412 -0.50 -4.33 -2.94
C ARG A 412 -0.73 -5.49 -1.96
N SER A 413 -0.88 -5.23 -0.67
CA SER A 413 -1.24 -6.23 0.34
C SER A 413 -1.64 -5.55 1.67
N ASP A 414 -2.21 -6.32 2.60
CA ASP A 414 -2.89 -5.85 3.81
C ASP A 414 -2.05 -4.96 4.76
N TYR A 415 -0.72 -4.95 4.65
CA TYR A 415 0.12 -4.03 5.44
C TYR A 415 -0.20 -2.55 5.20
N GLN A 416 -0.76 -2.21 4.03
CA GLN A 416 -1.07 -0.84 3.65
C GLN A 416 -2.02 -0.17 4.66
N ALA A 417 -3.12 -0.86 5.00
CA ALA A 417 -4.10 -0.40 5.99
C ALA A 417 -3.49 -0.09 7.37
N PHE A 418 -2.42 -0.80 7.74
CA PHE A 418 -1.70 -0.60 9.01
C PHE A 418 -0.75 0.59 8.94
N ILE A 419 0.04 0.74 7.87
CA ILE A 419 0.97 1.88 7.75
C ILE A 419 0.25 3.22 7.57
N ASP A 420 -0.89 3.25 6.87
CA ASP A 420 -1.74 4.43 6.71
C ASP A 420 -2.31 4.92 8.05
N ASN A 421 -2.44 4.02 9.02
CA ASN A 421 -2.86 4.31 10.39
C ASN A 421 -1.69 4.41 11.38
N GLY A 422 -0.45 4.52 10.87
CA GLY A 422 0.75 4.72 11.67
C GLY A 422 1.20 3.49 12.48
N ILE A 423 0.70 2.30 12.17
CA ILE A 423 1.11 1.05 12.82
C ILE A 423 2.37 0.51 12.12
N PRO A 424 3.51 0.39 12.83
CA PRO A 424 4.75 -0.11 12.26
C PRO A 424 4.56 -1.49 11.64
N SER A 425 5.06 -1.68 10.42
CA SER A 425 4.77 -2.90 9.65
C SER A 425 6.02 -3.47 8.99
N SER A 426 6.04 -4.78 8.81
CA SER A 426 7.03 -5.48 7.96
C SER A 426 6.41 -6.79 7.48
N GLY A 427 7.19 -7.66 6.83
CA GLY A 427 6.65 -8.88 6.24
C GLY A 427 7.65 -9.64 5.40
N LEU A 428 7.19 -10.78 4.89
CA LEU A 428 7.94 -11.67 4.00
C LEU A 428 7.15 -11.92 2.73
N PHE A 429 7.86 -11.92 1.59
CA PHE A 429 7.27 -12.08 0.26
C PHE A 429 8.19 -12.95 -0.61
N SER A 430 7.62 -13.93 -1.32
CA SER A 430 8.39 -14.77 -2.25
C SER A 430 8.38 -14.27 -3.70
N GLY A 431 7.68 -13.16 -3.97
CA GLY A 431 7.60 -12.50 -5.27
C GLY A 431 6.44 -13.00 -6.13
N ALA A 432 5.85 -12.08 -6.91
CA ALA A 432 4.70 -12.34 -7.79
C ALA A 432 5.06 -12.07 -9.27
N ASP A 433 4.58 -10.96 -9.83
CA ASP A 433 4.79 -10.53 -11.21
C ASP A 433 6.11 -9.77 -11.45
N GLY A 434 7.00 -9.71 -10.47
CA GLY A 434 8.40 -9.31 -10.66
C GLY A 434 9.13 -10.23 -11.65
N THR A 435 10.11 -9.72 -12.39
CA THR A 435 10.85 -10.53 -13.39
C THR A 435 12.22 -10.93 -12.84
N LYS A 436 12.49 -12.24 -12.82
CA LYS A 436 13.68 -12.82 -12.22
C LYS A 436 14.97 -12.26 -12.82
N THR A 437 15.78 -11.59 -12.03
CA THR A 437 17.07 -11.04 -12.45
C THR A 437 18.18 -12.10 -12.39
N GLN A 438 19.32 -11.82 -13.02
CA GLN A 438 20.50 -12.71 -12.91
C GLN A 438 21.08 -12.73 -11.49
N GLU A 439 20.98 -11.62 -10.76
CA GLU A 439 21.49 -11.48 -9.38
C GLU A 439 20.63 -12.28 -8.39
N GLU A 440 19.30 -12.16 -8.50
CA GLU A 440 18.36 -13.03 -7.78
C GLU A 440 18.56 -14.50 -8.13
N ALA A 441 18.81 -14.85 -9.39
CA ALA A 441 19.06 -16.24 -9.79
C ALA A 441 20.41 -16.78 -9.29
N ASP A 442 21.41 -15.92 -9.10
CA ASP A 442 22.69 -16.28 -8.49
C ASP A 442 22.54 -16.48 -6.96
N MET A 443 21.55 -15.83 -6.31
CA MET A 443 21.22 -15.99 -4.88
C MET A 443 20.26 -17.15 -4.59
N PHE A 444 19.17 -17.26 -5.35
CA PHE A 444 18.01 -18.10 -5.06
C PHE A 444 17.77 -19.22 -6.09
N GLY A 445 18.51 -19.24 -7.20
CA GLY A 445 18.23 -20.15 -8.32
C GLY A 445 17.02 -19.71 -9.15
N GLY A 446 16.36 -20.67 -9.79
CA GLY A 446 15.23 -20.39 -10.69
C GLY A 446 15.62 -19.99 -12.13
N THR A 447 14.71 -19.35 -12.86
CA THR A 447 14.87 -19.02 -14.29
C THR A 447 14.85 -17.50 -14.52
N VAL A 448 15.98 -16.96 -14.96
CA VAL A 448 16.14 -15.54 -15.32
C VAL A 448 15.22 -15.17 -16.49
N GLY A 449 14.47 -14.09 -16.34
CA GLY A 449 13.53 -13.57 -17.34
C GLY A 449 12.12 -14.14 -17.28
N ASP A 450 11.89 -15.18 -16.47
CA ASP A 450 10.52 -15.61 -16.09
C ASP A 450 10.04 -14.78 -14.88
N LYS A 451 8.73 -14.80 -14.59
CA LYS A 451 8.15 -14.13 -13.41
C LYS A 451 8.58 -14.81 -12.11
N HIS A 452 8.57 -14.11 -10.97
CA HIS A 452 8.89 -14.67 -9.64
C HIS A 452 7.87 -15.74 -9.19
N ASP A 453 6.59 -15.56 -9.54
CA ASP A 453 5.59 -16.63 -9.61
C ASP A 453 5.04 -16.70 -11.04
N THR A 454 5.12 -17.87 -11.67
CA THR A 454 4.55 -18.10 -13.01
C THR A 454 3.05 -18.41 -13.00
N ASN A 455 2.44 -18.46 -11.81
CA ASN A 455 1.05 -18.88 -11.56
C ASN A 455 0.18 -17.79 -10.91
N TYR A 456 0.75 -16.64 -10.55
CA TYR A 456 0.03 -15.51 -9.95
C TYR A 456 -1.23 -15.13 -10.73
N HIS A 457 -2.37 -15.08 -10.03
CA HIS A 457 -3.72 -14.91 -10.60
C HIS A 457 -4.08 -15.85 -11.77
N GLN A 458 -3.50 -17.06 -11.85
CA GLN A 458 -3.80 -18.04 -12.90
C GLN A 458 -4.60 -19.25 -12.38
N PRO A 459 -5.34 -19.96 -13.26
CA PRO A 459 -5.90 -21.28 -12.95
C PRO A 459 -4.85 -22.35 -12.58
N THR A 460 -3.56 -22.05 -12.77
CA THR A 460 -2.43 -22.91 -12.40
C THR A 460 -1.88 -22.63 -11.01
N ASP A 461 -2.40 -21.66 -10.25
CA ASP A 461 -2.07 -21.51 -8.83
C ASP A 461 -2.69 -22.66 -8.01
N THR A 462 -1.98 -23.77 -8.03
CA THR A 462 -2.36 -25.08 -7.53
C THR A 462 -1.30 -25.54 -6.55
N ILE A 463 -1.69 -26.33 -5.54
CA ILE A 463 -0.75 -26.82 -4.53
C ILE A 463 0.41 -27.64 -5.13
N GLU A 464 0.23 -28.24 -6.31
CA GLU A 464 1.29 -28.91 -7.06
C GLU A 464 2.41 -27.98 -7.59
N ASN A 465 2.14 -26.68 -7.74
CA ASN A 465 3.10 -25.68 -8.22
C ASN A 465 3.75 -24.87 -7.09
N VAL A 466 3.27 -25.00 -5.84
CA VAL A 466 3.85 -24.33 -4.67
C VAL A 466 5.25 -24.89 -4.37
N SER A 467 6.22 -24.00 -4.22
CA SER A 467 7.62 -24.34 -3.95
C SER A 467 7.84 -24.76 -2.50
N GLN A 468 8.08 -26.07 -2.31
CA GLN A 468 8.50 -26.63 -1.02
C GLN A 468 9.79 -25.98 -0.49
N GLU A 469 10.72 -25.59 -1.37
CA GLU A 469 12.00 -24.97 -0.98
C GLU A 469 11.79 -23.53 -0.48
N SER A 470 10.86 -22.79 -1.08
CA SER A 470 10.41 -21.48 -0.58
C SER A 470 9.77 -21.63 0.80
N LEU A 471 8.83 -22.57 0.96
CA LEU A 471 8.20 -22.86 2.26
C LEU A 471 9.20 -23.32 3.33
N ASP A 472 10.26 -24.07 2.97
CA ASP A 472 11.33 -24.48 3.89
C ASP A 472 12.12 -23.26 4.45
N ILE A 473 12.19 -22.17 3.70
CA ILE A 473 12.85 -20.91 4.11
C ILE A 473 11.89 -20.05 4.95
N PHE A 474 10.69 -19.78 4.44
CA PHE A 474 9.76 -18.82 5.04
C PHE A 474 9.04 -19.35 6.30
N SER A 475 8.57 -20.60 6.30
CA SER A 475 7.79 -21.15 7.43
C SER A 475 8.46 -21.01 8.81
N PRO A 476 9.74 -21.37 8.99
CA PRO A 476 10.41 -21.20 10.29
C PRO A 476 10.76 -19.72 10.59
N ALA A 477 10.90 -18.85 9.59
CA ALA A 477 11.12 -17.42 9.79
C ALA A 477 9.87 -16.73 10.36
N ILE A 478 8.69 -17.05 9.82
CA ILE A 478 7.38 -16.58 10.31
C ILE A 478 7.18 -17.01 11.77
N ALA A 479 7.39 -18.29 12.07
CA ALA A 479 7.25 -18.80 13.43
C ALA A 479 8.30 -18.21 14.40
N TYR A 480 9.52 -17.94 13.92
CA TYR A 480 10.54 -17.24 14.70
C TYR A 480 10.10 -15.81 15.05
N ALA A 481 9.52 -15.07 14.11
CA ALA A 481 9.01 -13.72 14.36
C ALA A 481 7.84 -13.72 15.35
N VAL A 482 6.88 -14.65 15.20
CA VAL A 482 5.79 -14.87 16.16
C VAL A 482 6.32 -15.12 17.58
N HIS A 483 7.29 -16.02 17.74
CA HIS A 483 7.91 -16.27 19.04
C HIS A 483 8.75 -15.07 19.54
N THR A 484 9.40 -14.33 18.65
CA THR A 484 10.24 -13.19 19.01
C THR A 484 9.42 -12.02 19.53
N LEU A 485 8.27 -11.74 18.92
CA LEU A 485 7.36 -10.70 19.40
C LEU A 485 6.48 -11.17 20.57
N ALA A 486 6.30 -12.48 20.80
CA ALA A 486 5.57 -12.99 21.98
C ALA A 486 6.36 -12.89 23.29
N TYR A 487 7.69 -13.04 23.23
CA TYR A 487 8.57 -13.13 24.40
C TYR A 487 9.73 -12.12 24.31
N ASP A 488 9.75 -11.12 25.19
CA ASP A 488 10.85 -10.16 25.31
C ASP A 488 12.00 -10.77 26.15
N LEU A 489 12.87 -11.51 25.48
CA LEU A 489 13.96 -12.24 26.12
C LEU A 489 15.19 -11.37 26.49
N ARG A 490 15.05 -10.04 26.51
CA ARG A 490 16.14 -9.11 26.88
C ARG A 490 16.55 -9.25 28.35
N ASP A 491 17.63 -10.00 28.56
CA ASP A 491 18.42 -10.11 29.80
C ASP A 491 17.59 -10.08 31.11
N ALA A 492 16.79 -11.13 31.32
CA ALA A 492 16.18 -11.39 32.63
C ALA A 492 17.29 -11.38 33.70
N PRO A 493 17.26 -10.45 34.69
CA PRO A 493 18.37 -10.25 35.59
C PRO A 493 18.59 -11.51 36.43
N ALA A 494 19.81 -12.07 36.34
CA ALA A 494 20.21 -13.26 37.09
C ALA A 494 19.79 -13.15 38.57
N PRO A 495 19.19 -14.21 39.17
CA PRO A 495 18.45 -14.10 40.41
C PRO A 495 19.29 -13.49 41.53
N THR A 496 18.98 -12.25 41.88
CA THR A 496 19.71 -11.50 42.90
C THR A 496 19.28 -11.93 44.30
N ASP A 497 20.26 -12.06 45.21
CA ASP A 497 20.00 -12.38 46.61
C ASP A 497 18.99 -11.38 47.23
N PRO A 498 18.10 -11.84 48.13
CA PRO A 498 16.97 -11.03 48.60
C PRO A 498 17.42 -9.73 49.29
N PRO A 499 16.79 -8.59 48.98
CA PRO A 499 17.26 -7.27 49.41
C PRO A 499 17.14 -7.08 50.93
N SER A 500 18.28 -6.84 51.57
CA SER A 500 18.37 -6.55 53.00
C SER A 500 18.35 -5.03 53.29
N THR A 501 17.19 -4.39 53.14
CA THR A 501 16.90 -3.06 53.74
C THR A 501 15.39 -2.81 53.88
N PRO A 502 14.91 -2.20 54.99
CA PRO A 502 13.49 -1.88 55.16
C PRO A 502 13.11 -0.55 54.48
N PRO A 503 11.86 -0.38 54.03
CA PRO A 503 11.39 0.84 53.38
C PRO A 503 11.18 1.98 54.39
N THR A 504 11.29 3.23 53.91
CA THR A 504 10.96 4.45 54.68
C THR A 504 9.90 5.26 53.93
N ASP A 505 8.76 5.44 54.60
CA ASP A 505 7.63 6.39 54.45
C ASP A 505 7.20 6.96 53.06
N PRO A 506 5.87 7.05 52.79
CA PRO A 506 5.33 7.53 51.52
C PRO A 506 5.12 9.05 51.49
N PRO A 507 5.12 9.68 50.29
CA PRO A 507 4.56 11.01 50.12
C PRO A 507 3.03 10.95 49.97
N THR A 508 2.34 11.71 50.82
CA THR A 508 0.95 12.15 50.63
C THR A 508 0.99 13.55 50.03
N GLU A 509 0.14 13.86 49.05
CA GLU A 509 -0.60 15.13 48.91
C GLU A 509 -1.81 14.92 47.97
N THR A 510 -2.74 15.88 47.94
CA THR A 510 -4.11 15.76 47.38
C THR A 510 -4.34 16.85 46.32
N PRO A 511 -5.07 16.59 45.21
CA PRO A 511 -5.13 17.53 44.07
C PRO A 511 -6.00 18.77 44.35
N THR A 512 -5.71 19.88 43.68
CA THR A 512 -6.60 21.06 43.63
C THR A 512 -6.41 21.88 42.34
N GLU A 513 -7.47 21.84 41.53
CA GLU A 513 -8.01 22.83 40.58
C GLU A 513 -7.24 23.31 39.32
N THR A 514 -8.07 23.44 38.29
CA THR A 514 -7.86 23.92 36.92
C THR A 514 -7.63 25.44 36.84
N PRO A 515 -7.06 25.91 35.73
CA PRO A 515 -7.63 27.06 35.03
C PRO A 515 -7.98 26.75 33.57
N THR A 516 -9.08 27.35 33.11
CA THR A 516 -9.51 27.39 31.72
C THR A 516 -8.69 28.41 30.94
N ASP A 517 -8.26 28.08 29.74
CA ASP A 517 -7.98 29.04 28.66
C ASP A 517 -8.48 28.42 27.33
N ASP A 518 -9.07 29.26 26.47
CA ASP A 518 -9.56 28.90 25.13
C ASP A 518 -8.39 28.61 24.18
N PRO A 519 -8.59 27.83 23.09
CA PRO A 519 -7.54 27.60 22.10
C PRO A 519 -7.12 28.93 21.47
N THR A 520 -5.83 29.25 21.59
CA THR A 520 -5.17 30.20 20.72
C THR A 520 -4.31 29.37 19.78
N ASP A 521 -4.56 29.47 18.47
CA ASP A 521 -3.80 28.71 17.48
C ASP A 521 -2.30 28.90 17.69
N ALA A 522 -1.56 27.78 17.68
CA ALA A 522 -0.12 27.83 17.68
C ALA A 522 0.34 28.53 16.38
N PRO A 523 1.25 29.52 16.43
CA PRO A 523 1.72 30.15 15.21
C PRO A 523 2.47 29.12 14.37
N VAL A 524 2.07 28.98 13.10
CA VAL A 524 2.73 28.14 12.10
C VAL A 524 4.23 28.47 12.07
N GLU A 525 5.09 27.45 12.20
CA GLU A 525 6.54 27.67 12.13
C GLU A 525 6.93 28.14 10.72
N ARG A 526 7.60 29.29 10.63
CA ARG A 526 8.03 29.86 9.34
C ARG A 526 9.22 29.09 8.78
N SER A 527 9.07 28.56 7.58
CA SER A 527 10.08 27.78 6.86
C SER A 527 10.05 28.08 5.35
N LEU A 528 11.16 27.76 4.67
CA LEU A 528 11.26 27.80 3.21
C LEU A 528 11.64 26.41 2.72
N SER A 529 10.80 25.79 1.90
CA SER A 529 11.14 24.61 1.12
C SER A 529 11.57 25.03 -0.28
N ILE A 530 12.61 24.39 -0.81
CA ILE A 530 13.09 24.53 -2.19
C ILE A 530 13.35 23.13 -2.70
N ASP A 531 12.65 22.71 -3.75
CA ASP A 531 12.70 21.34 -4.25
C ASP A 531 12.68 21.30 -5.79
N PRO A 532 13.66 20.64 -6.44
CA PRO A 532 14.91 20.14 -5.88
C PRO A 532 15.92 21.26 -5.57
N THR A 533 16.77 21.06 -4.57
CA THR A 533 17.90 21.99 -4.28
C THR A 533 19.05 21.87 -5.29
N THR A 534 19.09 20.81 -6.10
CA THR A 534 20.08 20.57 -7.15
C THR A 534 19.39 19.98 -8.37
N ILE A 535 19.64 20.51 -9.56
CA ILE A 535 18.94 20.11 -10.79
C ILE A 535 19.84 20.21 -12.02
N ASP A 536 19.76 19.26 -12.94
CA ASP A 536 20.50 19.34 -14.20
C ASP A 536 19.92 20.40 -15.14
N GLN A 537 20.77 21.04 -15.96
CA GLN A 537 20.35 22.06 -16.92
C GLN A 537 19.26 21.60 -17.91
N ALA A 538 19.05 20.29 -18.10
CA ALA A 538 17.96 19.76 -18.91
C ALA A 538 16.63 19.83 -18.15
N ASP A 539 16.59 19.27 -16.95
CA ASP A 539 15.40 19.25 -16.08
C ASP A 539 15.01 20.65 -15.59
N PHE A 540 15.98 21.56 -15.43
CA PHE A 540 15.74 22.97 -15.11
C PHE A 540 15.08 23.75 -16.25
N ILE A 541 15.15 23.26 -17.49
CA ILE A 541 14.48 23.87 -18.66
C ILE A 541 13.22 23.09 -19.05
N GLY A 542 13.18 21.80 -18.71
CA GLY A 542 12.06 20.91 -18.93
C GLY A 542 10.93 21.07 -17.92
N ALA A 543 10.21 19.96 -17.72
CA ALA A 543 8.98 19.93 -16.95
C ALA A 543 9.18 20.19 -15.44
N LYS A 544 10.28 19.70 -14.86
CA LYS A 544 10.49 19.66 -13.40
C LYS A 544 10.67 21.06 -12.77
N GLY A 545 11.62 21.85 -13.29
CA GLY A 545 11.95 23.16 -12.70
C GLY A 545 12.38 23.05 -11.23
N VAL A 546 12.23 24.15 -10.47
CA VAL A 546 12.43 24.19 -9.02
C VAL A 546 11.23 24.85 -8.37
N GLN A 547 10.58 24.14 -7.45
CA GLN A 547 9.47 24.63 -6.63
C GLN A 547 10.00 25.32 -5.37
N VAL A 548 9.30 26.37 -4.93
CA VAL A 548 9.63 27.12 -3.71
C VAL A 548 8.35 27.35 -2.92
N ALA A 549 8.32 26.93 -1.66
CA ALA A 549 7.19 27.13 -0.76
C ALA A 549 7.63 27.85 0.52
N ALA A 550 6.98 28.96 0.85
CA ALA A 550 7.22 29.77 2.05
C ALA A 550 6.04 29.63 3.02
N ALA A 551 6.27 28.99 4.16
CA ALA A 551 5.26 28.75 5.19
C ALA A 551 5.25 29.83 6.29
N GLY A 552 4.09 29.99 6.94
CA GLY A 552 3.86 30.97 7.99
C GLY A 552 3.79 32.43 7.49
N CYS A 553 3.38 32.63 6.24
CA CYS A 553 3.00 33.93 5.67
C CYS A 553 1.56 34.29 6.08
N THR A 554 1.24 35.56 6.37
CA THR A 554 -0.15 35.96 6.69
C THR A 554 -1.09 35.59 5.53
N PRO A 555 -2.16 34.80 5.74
CA PRO A 555 -3.14 34.47 4.70
C PRO A 555 -3.73 35.71 4.00
N ASP A 556 -4.11 35.55 2.73
CA ASP A 556 -4.63 36.60 1.84
C ASP A 556 -3.65 37.79 1.58
N THR A 557 -2.37 37.66 1.99
CA THR A 557 -1.35 38.69 1.71
C THR A 557 -0.42 38.31 0.57
N THR A 558 0.15 39.32 -0.11
CA THR A 558 1.10 39.09 -1.20
C THR A 558 2.49 38.77 -0.65
N ALA A 559 3.00 37.59 -0.99
CA ALA A 559 4.40 37.21 -0.87
C ALA A 559 5.15 37.57 -2.16
N THR A 560 6.39 38.03 -2.04
CA THR A 560 7.29 38.36 -3.15
C THR A 560 8.54 37.50 -3.08
N MET A 561 8.72 36.60 -4.05
CA MET A 561 9.96 35.86 -4.25
C MET A 561 10.90 36.67 -5.15
N THR A 562 12.13 36.90 -4.69
CA THR A 562 13.26 37.40 -5.48
C THR A 562 14.25 36.26 -5.71
N VAL A 563 14.70 36.07 -6.94
CA VAL A 563 15.72 35.08 -7.31
C VAL A 563 16.91 35.79 -7.92
N GLU A 564 18.10 35.62 -7.32
CA GLU A 564 19.36 36.26 -7.73
C GLU A 564 20.38 35.21 -8.24
N PRO A 565 20.55 35.08 -9.58
CA PRO A 565 21.52 34.18 -10.20
C PRO A 565 22.96 34.64 -9.95
N GLN A 566 23.77 33.82 -9.28
CA GLN A 566 25.16 34.16 -8.93
C GLN A 566 26.12 34.05 -10.12
N ASN A 567 25.67 33.51 -11.26
CA ASN A 567 26.45 33.37 -12.49
C ASN A 567 26.64 34.70 -13.27
N GLY A 568 25.98 35.79 -12.88
CA GLY A 568 26.11 37.13 -13.47
C GLY A 568 25.73 37.24 -14.94
N THR A 569 25.10 36.20 -15.50
CA THR A 569 24.72 36.08 -16.92
C THR A 569 23.21 36.29 -17.12
N ILE A 570 22.42 36.01 -16.08
CA ILE A 570 20.97 36.23 -16.01
C ILE A 570 20.71 37.43 -15.07
N GLU A 571 19.66 38.21 -15.35
CA GLU A 571 19.24 39.32 -14.48
C GLU A 571 18.37 38.79 -13.33
N THR A 572 18.52 39.34 -12.12
CA THR A 572 17.63 39.09 -10.97
C THR A 572 16.17 39.27 -11.39
N PHE A 573 15.29 38.35 -10.97
CA PHE A 573 13.85 38.45 -11.24
C PHE A 573 13.03 38.32 -9.96
N GLU A 574 11.79 38.81 -10.03
CA GLU A 574 10.83 38.78 -8.92
C GLU A 574 9.51 38.19 -9.40
N GLN A 575 8.85 37.41 -8.54
CA GLN A 575 7.53 36.84 -8.73
C GLN A 575 6.70 37.11 -7.47
N THR A 576 5.39 37.31 -7.63
CA THR A 576 4.47 37.50 -6.50
C THR A 576 3.41 36.41 -6.49
N ALA A 577 3.12 35.87 -5.31
CA ALA A 577 2.04 34.93 -5.05
C ALA A 577 1.20 35.46 -3.87
N THR A 578 -0.04 34.99 -3.73
CA THR A 578 -0.85 35.23 -2.52
C THR A 578 -0.66 34.06 -1.58
N ALA A 579 -0.45 34.31 -0.28
CA ALA A 579 -0.44 33.26 0.72
C ALA A 579 -1.86 32.68 0.91
N ASP A 580 -1.98 31.36 0.87
CA ASP A 580 -3.24 30.64 1.03
C ASP A 580 -3.78 30.66 2.47
N ALA A 581 -4.92 29.98 2.69
CA ALA A 581 -5.55 29.86 4.00
C ALA A 581 -4.64 29.15 5.03
N ASP A 582 -3.76 28.26 4.57
CA ASP A 582 -2.81 27.49 5.36
C ASP A 582 -1.50 28.26 5.65
N SER A 583 -1.47 29.55 5.32
CA SER A 583 -0.32 30.45 5.51
C SER A 583 0.89 30.11 4.64
N VAL A 584 0.68 29.49 3.47
CA VAL A 584 1.75 29.10 2.52
C VAL A 584 1.67 29.92 1.22
N ALA A 585 2.82 30.42 0.77
CA ALA A 585 2.97 31.01 -0.56
C ALA A 585 3.88 30.12 -1.42
N ARG A 586 3.39 29.69 -2.60
CA ARG A 586 4.09 28.79 -3.53
C ARG A 586 4.54 29.53 -4.81
N PHE A 587 5.70 29.13 -5.33
CA PHE A 587 6.33 29.71 -6.52
C PHE A 587 7.07 28.61 -7.31
N GLY A 588 7.36 28.89 -8.59
CA GLY A 588 8.12 27.98 -9.46
C GLY A 588 9.18 28.70 -10.30
N VAL A 589 10.34 28.09 -10.46
CA VAL A 589 11.52 28.66 -11.12
C VAL A 589 12.05 27.70 -12.19
N ARG A 590 12.12 28.13 -13.45
CA ARG A 590 12.72 27.34 -14.55
C ARG A 590 13.37 28.19 -15.64
N GLY A 591 14.27 27.59 -16.40
CA GLY A 591 14.75 28.10 -17.67
C GLY A 591 13.68 28.00 -18.77
N LEU A 592 13.67 28.94 -19.71
CA LEU A 592 12.63 29.06 -20.76
C LEU A 592 13.20 29.05 -22.20
N ASP A 593 14.53 28.99 -22.35
CA ASP A 593 15.18 29.02 -23.65
C ASP A 593 16.27 27.94 -23.71
N GLU A 594 15.88 26.76 -24.19
CA GLU A 594 16.75 25.59 -24.39
C GLU A 594 18.03 25.95 -25.17
N SER A 595 17.96 26.87 -26.14
CA SER A 595 19.13 27.33 -26.90
C SER A 595 20.17 28.09 -26.05
N LYS A 596 19.83 28.40 -24.80
CA LYS A 596 20.69 29.01 -23.79
C LYS A 596 20.95 28.11 -22.58
N ALA A 597 20.77 26.79 -22.65
CA ALA A 597 20.90 25.88 -21.52
C ALA A 597 22.15 26.11 -20.65
N ALA A 598 23.32 26.19 -21.27
CA ALA A 598 24.60 26.42 -20.60
C ALA A 598 24.73 27.81 -19.91
N THR A 599 23.77 28.73 -20.06
CA THR A 599 23.71 30.01 -19.33
C THR A 599 22.89 29.94 -18.05
N TYR A 600 22.09 28.88 -17.87
CA TYR A 600 21.33 28.63 -16.64
C TYR A 600 22.17 27.92 -15.57
N VAL A 601 23.30 27.31 -15.92
CA VAL A 601 24.22 26.66 -14.97
C VAL A 601 24.71 27.63 -13.89
N GLY A 602 24.74 27.16 -12.64
CA GLY A 602 25.24 27.88 -11.46
C GLY A 602 24.24 27.97 -10.31
N THR A 603 24.66 28.62 -9.22
CA THR A 603 23.87 28.81 -8.00
C THR A 603 22.89 29.98 -8.11
N TYR A 604 21.71 29.82 -7.53
CA TYR A 604 20.65 30.81 -7.43
C TYR A 604 20.29 31.03 -5.96
N GLU A 605 20.38 32.28 -5.50
CA GLU A 605 19.89 32.66 -4.16
C GLU A 605 18.41 33.03 -4.28
N VAL A 606 17.57 32.48 -3.41
CA VAL A 606 16.13 32.72 -3.35
C VAL A 606 15.80 33.43 -2.05
N THR A 607 14.96 34.46 -2.10
CA THR A 607 14.42 35.13 -0.92
C THR A 607 12.94 35.38 -1.10
N VAL A 608 12.11 35.05 -0.10
CA VAL A 608 10.68 35.33 -0.09
C VAL A 608 10.37 36.32 1.03
N ASP A 609 9.92 37.51 0.66
CA ASP A 609 9.37 38.53 1.57
C ASP A 609 7.85 38.39 1.60
N CYS A 610 7.29 38.06 2.76
CA CYS A 610 5.85 37.93 2.98
C CYS A 610 5.50 38.41 4.39
N ASP A 611 4.30 38.98 4.54
CA ASP A 611 3.80 39.40 5.85
C ASP A 611 3.76 38.21 6.82
N GLY A 612 3.88 38.49 8.12
CA GLY A 612 3.99 37.47 9.18
C GLY A 612 5.40 37.24 9.74
N GLY A 613 6.46 37.84 9.18
CA GLY A 613 7.81 37.74 9.75
C GLY A 613 8.92 38.41 8.93
N GLU A 614 10.18 38.10 9.28
CA GLU A 614 11.34 38.47 8.46
C GLU A 614 11.35 37.65 7.14
N PRO A 615 12.01 38.14 6.07
CA PRO A 615 12.16 37.41 4.82
C PRO A 615 12.84 36.04 5.02
N LEU A 616 12.36 35.06 4.28
CA LEU A 616 12.90 33.70 4.25
C LEU A 616 13.91 33.57 3.10
N SER A 617 14.99 32.82 3.28
CA SER A 617 16.04 32.66 2.25
C SER A 617 16.56 31.23 2.15
N GLY A 618 16.94 30.83 0.93
CA GLY A 618 17.56 29.56 0.61
C GLY A 618 18.24 29.62 -0.77
N SER A 619 18.74 28.51 -1.29
CA SER A 619 19.35 28.47 -2.62
C SER A 619 19.23 27.11 -3.29
N PHE A 620 19.39 27.10 -4.62
CA PHE A 620 19.50 25.89 -5.43
C PHE A 620 20.64 26.02 -6.46
N GLU A 621 21.10 24.90 -6.99
CA GLU A 621 22.15 24.85 -8.02
C GLU A 621 21.70 24.14 -9.30
N VAL A 622 21.97 24.77 -10.45
CA VAL A 622 21.75 24.16 -11.77
C VAL A 622 23.07 23.60 -12.30
N LEU A 623 23.14 22.29 -12.52
CA LEU A 623 24.32 21.57 -12.97
C LEU A 623 24.48 21.58 -14.50
N ALA A 624 25.72 21.45 -14.98
CA ALA A 624 26.03 21.30 -16.40
C ALA A 624 25.91 19.84 -16.83
N ALA A 625 25.40 19.57 -18.03
CA ALA A 625 25.29 18.21 -18.55
C ALA A 625 26.68 17.56 -18.69
N ASP A 626 26.84 16.39 -18.07
CA ASP A 626 28.09 15.65 -18.04
C ASP A 626 28.51 15.10 -19.41
N SER A 627 29.83 15.06 -19.65
CA SER A 627 30.40 14.63 -20.93
C SER A 627 31.04 13.23 -20.85
N ASP A 628 30.40 12.26 -21.52
CA ASP A 628 30.89 10.93 -21.91
C ASP A 628 31.26 9.91 -20.80
N GLY A 629 30.30 9.03 -20.48
CA GLY A 629 30.48 7.71 -19.86
C GLY A 629 29.45 6.70 -20.40
N PRO A 630 29.77 5.40 -20.62
CA PRO A 630 28.95 4.55 -21.49
C PRO A 630 27.83 3.75 -20.79
N GLY A 631 26.59 4.22 -20.93
CA GLY A 631 25.42 3.43 -21.36
C GLY A 631 24.68 2.46 -20.41
N ALA A 632 23.36 2.69 -20.33
CA ALA A 632 22.24 1.80 -19.95
C ALA A 632 21.83 1.68 -18.46
N GLY A 633 20.51 1.53 -18.24
CA GLY A 633 19.78 1.68 -16.96
C GLY A 633 19.23 3.10 -16.85
N ASP A 634 18.19 3.48 -17.60
CA ASP A 634 16.76 3.19 -17.37
C ASP A 634 16.27 3.70 -16.01
N GLY A 635 15.19 4.47 -16.06
CA GLY A 635 14.73 5.36 -15.00
C GLY A 635 13.37 5.94 -15.36
N GLY A 636 12.41 5.05 -15.62
CA GLY A 636 11.00 5.42 -15.61
C GLY A 636 10.62 5.88 -14.20
N GLY A 637 10.34 7.17 -14.04
CA GLY A 637 9.75 7.68 -12.81
C GLY A 637 8.29 7.26 -12.77
N ASP A 638 7.94 6.39 -11.83
CA ASP A 638 6.55 5.96 -11.64
C ASP A 638 5.77 7.11 -10.98
N LEU A 639 4.66 7.50 -11.61
CA LEU A 639 3.69 8.45 -11.08
C LEU A 639 2.46 7.64 -10.64
N PRO A 640 1.78 8.04 -9.54
CA PRO A 640 1.11 7.11 -8.63
C PRO A 640 0.15 6.11 -9.30
N ARG A 641 0.23 4.86 -8.83
CA ARG A 641 -0.61 3.73 -9.28
C ARG A 641 -1.77 3.40 -8.32
N THR A 642 -1.87 4.08 -7.17
CA THR A 642 -2.86 3.81 -6.11
C THR A 642 -3.79 4.99 -5.89
N GLY A 643 -5.11 4.72 -5.88
CA GLY A 643 -6.16 5.74 -5.80
C GLY A 643 -6.69 5.99 -4.39
N ASN A 644 -5.82 6.07 -3.38
CA ASN A 644 -6.19 6.23 -1.97
C ASN A 644 -5.57 7.49 -1.32
N GLU A 645 -5.79 8.68 -1.90
CA GLU A 645 -5.58 9.96 -1.21
C GLU A 645 -6.91 10.63 -0.83
N ALA A 646 -7.77 9.91 -0.10
CA ALA A 646 -9.01 10.45 0.46
C ALA A 646 -8.76 11.29 1.73
N LEU A 647 -8.23 12.50 1.58
CA LEU A 647 -8.24 13.50 2.67
C LEU A 647 -9.69 13.86 3.05
N PRO A 648 -10.05 13.94 4.35
CA PRO A 648 -11.44 14.01 4.78
C PRO A 648 -12.13 15.33 4.38
N LEU A 649 -13.11 15.20 3.49
CA LEU A 649 -13.81 16.31 2.83
C LEU A 649 -14.70 17.12 3.79
N VAL A 650 -14.14 18.16 4.43
CA VAL A 650 -14.93 19.14 5.20
C VAL A 650 -15.57 20.16 4.27
N ILE A 651 -16.88 20.01 4.07
CA ILE A 651 -17.71 20.83 3.19
C ILE A 651 -17.65 22.34 3.52
N SER A 652 -17.08 23.15 2.61
CA SER A 652 -17.57 24.51 2.38
C SER A 652 -17.33 25.00 0.94
N ALA A 653 -18.31 24.82 0.07
CA ALA A 653 -18.29 25.37 -1.28
C ALA A 653 -18.38 26.91 -1.27
N GLY A 654 -17.47 27.56 -2.01
CA GLY A 654 -17.76 28.85 -2.66
C GLY A 654 -16.77 30.00 -2.44
N ALA A 655 -15.76 30.12 -3.31
CA ALA A 655 -15.34 31.39 -3.92
C ALA A 655 -14.34 31.18 -5.06
N LEU A 656 -14.85 31.01 -6.29
CA LEU A 656 -14.04 31.06 -7.51
C LEU A 656 -13.58 32.51 -7.78
N MET A 657 -12.28 32.75 -8.00
CA MET A 657 -11.67 33.67 -9.00
C MET A 657 -10.36 34.38 -8.57
N VAL A 658 -9.43 34.39 -9.53
CA VAL A 658 -8.62 35.56 -10.01
C VAL A 658 -7.09 35.64 -9.74
N LEU A 659 -6.35 35.31 -10.81
CA LEU A 659 -5.09 35.90 -11.34
C LEU A 659 -3.71 35.44 -10.85
N GLY A 660 -3.04 34.64 -11.71
CA GLY A 660 -1.58 34.67 -11.92
C GLY A 660 -1.27 34.98 -13.40
N VAL A 661 -0.58 36.09 -13.71
CA VAL A 661 -0.32 36.54 -15.10
C VAL A 661 1.05 36.08 -15.60
N ILE A 662 1.11 35.34 -16.72
CA ILE A 662 2.37 34.92 -17.37
C ILE A 662 2.75 35.87 -18.53
N MET A 663 3.90 36.57 -18.45
CA MET A 663 4.68 37.16 -19.57
C MET A 663 5.98 37.87 -19.05
N THR A 664 7.14 37.92 -19.72
CA THR A 664 7.82 37.12 -20.78
C THR A 664 9.33 37.49 -20.76
N MET A 665 10.27 36.53 -20.84
CA MET A 665 11.72 36.83 -20.84
C MET A 665 12.25 37.30 -22.21
N GLY A 666 12.20 38.60 -22.48
CA GLY A 666 12.75 39.21 -23.69
C GLY A 666 14.21 39.67 -23.59
N ALA A 667 15.17 38.87 -24.06
CA ALA A 667 16.60 39.23 -24.07
C ALA A 667 16.91 40.51 -24.88
N ARG A 668 17.10 41.66 -24.22
CA ARG A 668 17.50 42.92 -24.87
C ARG A 668 19.02 43.07 -24.94
N ARG A 669 19.53 43.27 -26.17
CA ARG A 669 20.92 43.68 -26.41
C ARG A 669 21.28 44.93 -25.60
N ARG A 670 22.31 44.84 -24.74
CA ARG A 670 23.05 46.02 -24.26
C ARG A 670 23.56 46.81 -25.47
N LYS A 671 23.20 48.09 -25.56
CA LYS A 671 23.91 49.04 -26.44
C LYS A 671 25.26 49.39 -25.80
N ALA A 672 26.22 49.68 -26.67
CA ALA A 672 27.63 49.93 -26.37
C ALA A 672 27.90 50.96 -25.27
#